data_AF-A0A2U1AVT1-F1
#
_entry.id   AF-A0A2U1AVT1-F1
#
_cell.length_a   1.000
_cell.length_b   1.000
_cell.length_c   1.000
_cell.angle_alpha   90.00
_cell.angle_beta   90.00
_cell.angle_gamma   90.00
#
_symmetry.space_group_name_H-M   'P 1'
#
loop_
_entity.id
_entity.type
_entity.pdbx_description
1 polymer ?
#
loop_
_entity_poly.entity_id
_entity_poly.type
_entity_poly.pdbx_seq_one_letter_code
_entity_poly.pdbx_strand_id
1 'polypeptide(L)'
;MRLFLIVWIAVCAGVVRGGDFPGVPWLVRGASLRLRHSAEPQAPGASADARVTVPEAGRLAFLAELKHGQKAFIGAAVLPKQGYFDFTGHTVLACEVENHSAWPVDVLLRIHSGPEPEKPTGRPEIGVYLMPGEKRTLRIPLYAFRKECQVKLAPDEIMHGKPFGMPGQTGIDAEHVNALIFWSMTPYLRQDGEKSVFAVSGFRFSDELAPDAAPLGDPEKYFPFVDRYGQYHHADWPGKIHSDEELRACARAEAASWKPRPPDWNQYGGYRPGPTLEATGFFRTEKYGGKWYLVDPEGKLFFSLGVNAIAWWSPEFSDGREHYFDRQGEYVPSVDRKVLRFQKEGNIIQWGTAFPWEVLTRRLDSWGINTLGAWTEDPQLKRRQRPYTVILMHEEKEGRFGFNGRDGFDSRFGEKLREVLSERYGWTLNDPMCIGYFVTNEMYYGGPAGWAEMMIKSPAGQPGKQEFRRFLERRYRTVAALNRAWGKSYSGFDAFLNDDQPPETAAGKRDLEEFSRILIRKFFAVSRDVLKAVAPNHLFLGSRFQMSAGAAYDFLAELFPEYCDVASYNCYWLGLDHFAPQIPDMPVMITEFSVGGAFTRGLFYSGLSVSGFTPEERKEALKRYYESALRNPRIVGMHYFCLLDQPLCGRPGDGENMNLGILDSTSRPIPEVTEAIREIAEKAVPYRMNR
;
A
#
# COMPACT_ATOMS: atom_id res chain seq x y z
N MET A 1 6.85 -47.01 4.65
CA MET A 1 8.04 -47.37 5.45
C MET A 1 8.83 -46.11 5.72
N ARG A 2 9.19 -45.89 6.99
CA ARG A 2 9.87 -44.70 7.52
C ARG A 2 11.30 -44.59 6.98
N LEU A 3 11.78 -43.38 6.74
CA LEU A 3 13.15 -43.01 7.11
C LEU A 3 13.15 -41.59 7.66
N PHE A 4 13.16 -41.52 8.99
CA PHE A 4 13.56 -40.36 9.77
C PHE A 4 15.09 -40.27 9.72
N LEU A 5 15.64 -39.06 9.57
CA LEU A 5 17.01 -38.78 9.99
C LEU A 5 16.96 -37.63 11.03
N ILE A 6 17.41 -37.97 12.24
CA ILE A 6 17.56 -37.15 13.44
C ILE A 6 18.99 -36.63 13.49
N VAL A 7 19.22 -35.37 13.91
CA VAL A 7 20.38 -34.88 14.72
C VAL A 7 20.04 -33.46 15.24
N TRP A 8 20.25 -32.96 16.47
CA TRP A 8 20.46 -33.45 17.85
C TRP A 8 20.08 -32.28 18.80
N ILE A 9 19.81 -32.61 20.08
CA ILE A 9 19.23 -31.77 21.15
C ILE A 9 20.31 -31.07 22.01
N ALA A 10 19.98 -29.93 22.64
CA ALA A 10 20.54 -29.55 23.94
C ALA A 10 19.42 -29.12 24.92
N VAL A 11 19.31 -29.86 26.02
CA VAL A 11 18.36 -29.69 27.14
C VAL A 11 18.97 -28.79 28.21
N CYS A 12 18.18 -27.87 28.78
CA CYS A 12 18.32 -27.39 30.16
C CYS A 12 16.92 -27.00 30.66
N ALA A 13 16.51 -27.56 31.80
CA ALA A 13 15.22 -27.30 32.46
C ALA A 13 15.32 -26.06 33.37
N GLY A 14 14.24 -25.27 33.43
CA GLY A 14 14.07 -24.19 34.41
C GLY A 14 12.92 -23.26 34.03
N VAL A 15 11.91 -23.18 34.89
CA VAL A 15 10.84 -22.17 34.85
C VAL A 15 11.32 -20.96 35.65
N VAL A 16 11.12 -19.73 35.15
CA VAL A 16 11.37 -18.49 35.91
C VAL A 16 10.14 -17.58 35.80
N ARG A 17 9.63 -17.14 36.95
CA ARG A 17 8.61 -16.10 37.10
C ARG A 17 9.30 -14.73 37.19
N GLY A 18 8.83 -13.73 36.44
CA GLY A 18 9.34 -12.36 36.48
C GLY A 18 8.78 -11.56 37.67
N GLY A 19 9.62 -10.71 38.27
CA GLY A 19 9.24 -9.75 39.31
C GLY A 19 9.65 -8.32 38.93
N ASP A 20 8.68 -7.41 39.05
CA ASP A 20 8.63 -5.96 39.31
C ASP A 20 9.66 -4.94 38.72
N PHE A 21 9.15 -4.12 37.77
CA PHE A 21 9.47 -2.72 37.38
C PHE A 21 10.77 -2.35 36.59
N PRO A 22 10.81 -1.15 35.94
CA PRO A 22 10.80 -0.95 34.49
C PRO A 22 12.18 -1.05 33.80
N GLY A 23 12.19 -1.55 32.56
CA GLY A 23 13.34 -1.43 31.65
C GLY A 23 14.45 -2.49 31.80
N VAL A 24 14.15 -3.68 32.33
CA VAL A 24 15.11 -4.80 32.31
C VAL A 24 15.29 -5.30 30.87
N PRO A 25 16.53 -5.40 30.33
CA PRO A 25 16.79 -6.05 29.05
C PRO A 25 16.22 -7.47 29.06
N TRP A 26 15.55 -7.88 27.98
CA TRP A 26 15.01 -9.23 27.89
C TRP A 26 16.17 -10.24 27.86
N LEU A 27 16.52 -10.80 29.03
CA LEU A 27 17.63 -11.73 29.18
C LEU A 27 17.14 -13.15 28.90
N VAL A 28 17.33 -13.57 27.66
CA VAL A 28 16.69 -14.76 27.10
C VAL A 28 17.34 -16.04 27.59
N ARG A 29 16.80 -16.60 28.67
CA ARG A 29 16.87 -18.04 28.95
C ARG A 29 15.58 -18.67 28.42
N GLY A 30 15.55 -19.15 27.17
CA GLY A 30 14.37 -19.88 26.68
C GLY A 30 13.90 -19.68 25.24
N ALA A 31 14.64 -19.00 24.34
CA ALA A 31 14.27 -18.89 22.92
C ALA A 31 15.13 -19.78 22.00
N SER A 32 14.60 -20.07 20.81
CA SER A 32 15.30 -20.68 19.69
C SER A 32 15.19 -19.79 18.46
N LEU A 33 16.16 -19.89 17.55
CA LEU A 33 16.24 -19.07 16.35
C LEU A 33 16.17 -19.96 15.12
N ARG A 34 15.31 -19.61 14.14
CA ARG A 34 15.13 -20.38 12.90
C ARG A 34 15.09 -19.48 11.68
N LEU A 35 15.55 -20.00 10.55
CA LEU A 35 15.36 -19.38 9.23
C LEU A 35 13.91 -19.56 8.74
N ARG A 36 13.38 -18.56 8.02
CA ARG A 36 12.00 -18.56 7.54
C ARG A 36 11.88 -18.00 6.12
N HIS A 37 10.90 -18.50 5.35
CA HIS A 37 10.67 -18.19 3.92
C HIS A 37 9.41 -17.36 3.65
N SER A 38 8.73 -16.93 4.71
CA SER A 38 7.61 -16.02 4.61
C SER A 38 7.32 -15.45 5.99
N ALA A 39 6.73 -14.26 6.03
CA ALA A 39 6.09 -13.75 7.23
C ALA A 39 4.83 -14.56 7.61
N GLU A 40 4.31 -15.42 6.72
CA GLU A 40 3.13 -16.25 7.01
C GLU A 40 3.47 -17.54 7.80
N PRO A 41 2.54 -18.03 8.65
CA PRO A 41 2.70 -19.22 9.51
C PRO A 41 3.17 -20.46 8.76
N GLN A 42 2.61 -20.68 7.57
CA GLN A 42 2.58 -21.97 6.89
C GLN A 42 3.61 -22.14 5.76
N ALA A 43 4.64 -21.30 5.66
CA ALA A 43 5.65 -21.45 4.62
C ALA A 43 6.88 -22.23 5.14
N PRO A 44 6.91 -23.57 5.01
CA PRO A 44 8.16 -24.28 5.17
C PRO A 44 9.07 -23.90 4.01
N GLY A 45 10.32 -23.59 4.32
CA GLY A 45 11.37 -23.64 3.32
C GLY A 45 12.70 -23.89 4.00
N ALA A 46 13.57 -24.58 3.28
CA ALA A 46 14.99 -24.54 3.51
C ALA A 46 15.56 -23.56 2.47
N SER A 47 16.19 -22.49 2.93
CA SER A 47 16.96 -21.63 2.04
C SER A 47 18.35 -22.22 2.11
N ALA A 48 18.87 -22.69 0.98
CA ALA A 48 20.24 -23.19 0.94
C ALA A 48 21.26 -22.09 1.30
N ASP A 49 20.88 -20.80 1.18
CA ASP A 49 21.81 -19.67 1.14
C ASP A 49 21.45 -18.51 2.10
N ALA A 50 20.57 -18.72 3.07
CA ALA A 50 20.38 -17.80 4.19
C ALA A 50 21.13 -18.33 5.42
N ARG A 51 21.77 -17.44 6.18
CA ARG A 51 22.53 -17.80 7.38
C ARG A 51 22.16 -16.87 8.51
N VAL A 52 22.00 -17.45 9.71
CA VAL A 52 21.77 -16.68 10.92
C VAL A 52 22.83 -17.07 11.95
N THR A 53 23.51 -16.07 12.51
CA THR A 53 24.57 -16.27 13.51
C THR A 53 24.21 -15.54 14.79
N VAL A 54 24.46 -16.16 15.94
CA VAL A 54 24.25 -15.56 17.27
C VAL A 54 25.62 -15.06 17.77
N PRO A 55 25.86 -13.74 17.82
CA PRO A 55 27.19 -13.19 18.08
C PRO A 55 27.59 -13.22 19.56
N GLU A 56 26.64 -13.33 20.50
CA GLU A 56 26.90 -13.29 21.94
C GLU A 56 26.12 -14.38 22.69
N ALA A 57 26.82 -15.18 23.49
CA ALA A 57 26.18 -16.23 24.30
C ALA A 57 25.38 -15.60 25.46
N GLY A 58 24.08 -15.92 25.55
CA GLY A 58 23.22 -15.52 26.67
C GLY A 58 22.44 -14.21 26.48
N ARG A 59 22.61 -13.50 25.35
CA ARG A 59 21.73 -12.40 24.92
C ARG A 59 21.06 -12.76 23.60
N LEU A 60 19.79 -12.35 23.43
CA LEU A 60 19.17 -12.49 22.12
C LEU A 60 19.68 -11.40 21.19
N ALA A 61 20.64 -11.80 20.36
CA ALA A 61 21.11 -11.04 19.23
C ALA A 61 21.35 -12.01 18.07
N PHE A 62 21.17 -11.53 16.86
CA PHE A 62 21.50 -12.31 15.69
C PHE A 62 21.89 -11.44 14.51
N LEU A 63 22.68 -12.01 13.62
CA LEU A 63 23.01 -11.45 12.31
C LEU A 63 22.36 -12.35 11.27
N ALA A 64 21.58 -11.77 10.37
CA ALA A 64 20.94 -12.45 9.25
C ALA A 64 21.67 -12.06 7.95
N GLU A 65 22.19 -13.06 7.25
CA GLU A 65 22.78 -12.95 5.93
C GLU A 65 21.83 -13.60 4.93
N LEU A 66 21.32 -12.82 3.97
CA LEU A 66 20.27 -13.20 3.03
C LEU A 66 20.77 -13.00 1.60
N LYS A 67 20.98 -14.11 0.87
CA LYS A 67 21.37 -14.06 -0.56
C LYS A 67 20.24 -13.51 -1.42
N HIS A 68 20.57 -12.67 -2.39
CA HIS A 68 19.65 -12.09 -3.36
C HIS A 68 19.19 -13.10 -4.43
N GLY A 69 18.21 -12.71 -5.25
CA GLY A 69 17.64 -13.56 -6.29
C GLY A 69 16.62 -14.57 -5.76
N GLN A 70 16.04 -14.29 -4.58
CA GLN A 70 15.09 -15.20 -3.96
C GLN A 70 13.71 -15.03 -4.58
N LYS A 71 13.00 -16.14 -4.77
CA LYS A 71 11.62 -16.14 -5.29
C LYS A 71 10.57 -15.99 -4.17
N ALA A 72 11.01 -15.97 -2.93
CA ALA A 72 10.18 -15.82 -1.74
C ALA A 72 10.87 -14.86 -0.76
N PHE A 73 10.12 -14.31 0.19
CA PHE A 73 10.70 -13.48 1.24
C PHE A 73 11.50 -14.32 2.21
N ILE A 74 12.68 -13.87 2.59
CA ILE A 74 13.52 -14.64 3.52
C ILE A 74 13.82 -13.81 4.75
N GLY A 75 13.80 -14.47 5.89
CA GLY A 75 13.97 -13.85 7.19
C GLY A 75 14.43 -14.81 8.28
N ALA A 76 14.45 -14.30 9.50
CA ALA A 76 14.75 -15.01 10.72
C ALA A 76 13.55 -14.91 11.67
N ALA A 77 13.24 -16.01 12.35
CA ALA A 77 12.20 -16.06 13.36
C ALA A 77 12.78 -16.42 14.73
N VAL A 78 12.49 -15.59 15.73
CA VAL A 78 12.74 -15.88 17.13
C VAL A 78 11.49 -16.59 17.67
N LEU A 79 11.69 -17.80 18.19
CA LEU A 79 10.62 -18.69 18.67
C LEU A 79 10.83 -19.04 20.15
N PRO A 80 9.77 -19.25 20.93
CA PRO A 80 9.89 -19.81 22.27
C PRO A 80 10.43 -21.25 22.17
N LYS A 81 11.27 -21.68 23.12
CA LYS A 81 11.73 -23.09 23.17
C LYS A 81 10.59 -24.05 23.50
N GLN A 82 9.66 -23.62 24.33
CA GLN A 82 8.47 -24.36 24.76
C GLN A 82 7.33 -23.37 24.97
N GLY A 83 6.09 -23.77 24.66
CA GLY A 83 4.91 -22.94 24.84
C GLY A 83 4.98 -21.65 24.03
N TYR A 84 4.80 -20.52 24.73
CA TYR A 84 4.69 -19.18 24.16
C TYR A 84 5.64 -18.21 24.87
N PHE A 85 5.95 -17.08 24.25
CA PHE A 85 6.38 -15.92 25.02
C PHE A 85 5.16 -15.27 25.68
N ASP A 86 5.34 -14.78 26.90
CA ASP A 86 4.36 -14.01 27.64
C ASP A 86 4.82 -12.54 27.69
N PHE A 87 4.08 -11.68 27.00
CA PHE A 87 4.29 -10.24 26.89
C PHE A 87 3.27 -9.46 27.73
N THR A 88 2.52 -10.13 28.61
CA THR A 88 1.51 -9.52 29.47
C THR A 88 2.10 -8.39 30.30
N GLY A 89 1.40 -7.26 30.36
CA GLY A 89 1.83 -6.08 31.13
C GLY A 89 2.79 -5.14 30.40
N HIS A 90 3.18 -5.43 29.15
CA HIS A 90 4.04 -4.57 28.34
C HIS A 90 3.26 -3.93 27.19
N THR A 91 3.57 -2.66 26.87
CA THR A 91 2.85 -1.92 25.83
C THR A 91 3.66 -1.67 24.57
N VAL A 92 4.99 -1.84 24.62
CA VAL A 92 5.87 -1.73 23.45
C VAL A 92 7.00 -2.74 23.55
N LEU A 93 7.30 -3.42 22.43
CA LEU A 93 8.53 -4.18 22.25
C LEU A 93 9.50 -3.35 21.39
N ALA A 94 10.74 -3.20 21.84
CA ALA A 94 11.80 -2.52 21.12
C ALA A 94 13.01 -3.42 20.90
N CYS A 95 13.70 -3.24 19.78
CA CYS A 95 14.99 -3.86 19.50
C CYS A 95 15.85 -2.94 18.63
N GLU A 96 17.17 -3.16 18.64
CA GLU A 96 18.11 -2.48 17.76
C GLU A 96 18.24 -3.26 16.46
N VAL A 97 18.18 -2.55 15.34
CA VAL A 97 18.42 -3.11 14.00
C VAL A 97 19.51 -2.31 13.29
N GLU A 98 20.46 -3.01 12.67
CA GLU A 98 21.63 -2.39 12.04
C GLU A 98 21.88 -3.00 10.67
N ASN A 99 22.15 -2.15 9.68
CA ASN A 99 22.48 -2.58 8.33
C ASN A 99 23.99 -2.76 8.16
N HIS A 100 24.41 -4.00 7.92
CA HIS A 100 25.81 -4.38 7.68
C HIS A 100 26.13 -4.54 6.19
N SER A 101 25.17 -4.20 5.31
CA SER A 101 25.33 -4.24 3.85
C SER A 101 25.93 -2.94 3.31
N ALA A 102 26.54 -3.01 2.13
CA ALA A 102 27.04 -1.83 1.41
C ALA A 102 25.93 -1.01 0.70
N TRP A 103 24.68 -1.45 0.80
CA TRP A 103 23.50 -0.80 0.20
C TRP A 103 22.37 -0.69 1.24
N PRO A 104 21.34 0.15 0.98
CA PRO A 104 20.20 0.26 1.88
C PRO A 104 19.46 -1.06 2.07
N VAL A 105 18.93 -1.33 3.27
CA VAL A 105 18.18 -2.55 3.58
C VAL A 105 16.93 -2.18 4.39
N ASP A 106 15.80 -2.73 4.00
CA ASP A 106 14.60 -2.75 4.84
C ASP A 106 14.67 -3.91 5.84
N VAL A 107 14.32 -3.64 7.10
CA VAL A 107 14.13 -4.66 8.14
C VAL A 107 12.72 -4.52 8.67
N LEU A 108 11.92 -5.54 8.43
CA LEU A 108 10.52 -5.65 8.82
C LEU A 108 10.39 -6.61 10.00
N LEU A 109 9.49 -6.33 10.94
CA LEU A 109 9.15 -7.13 12.11
C LEU A 109 7.65 -7.37 12.14
N ARG A 110 7.27 -8.65 12.27
CA ARG A 110 5.90 -9.09 12.55
C ARG A 110 5.88 -9.97 13.78
N ILE A 111 4.91 -9.74 14.66
CA ILE A 111 4.67 -10.61 15.81
C ILE A 111 3.55 -11.56 15.45
N HIS A 112 3.71 -12.86 15.67
CA HIS A 112 2.59 -13.80 15.62
C HIS A 112 2.15 -14.12 17.04
N SER A 113 0.85 -14.04 17.31
CA SER A 113 0.28 -14.36 18.62
C SER A 113 -1.09 -15.04 18.51
N GLY A 114 -1.39 -15.91 19.47
CA GLY A 114 -2.64 -16.66 19.57
C GLY A 114 -2.38 -18.12 19.95
N PRO A 115 -3.42 -18.85 20.41
CA PRO A 115 -3.30 -20.22 20.91
C PRO A 115 -3.02 -21.25 19.82
N GLU A 116 -3.22 -20.89 18.54
CA GLU A 116 -2.90 -21.73 17.37
C GLU A 116 -1.75 -21.10 16.58
N PRO A 117 -0.49 -21.57 16.72
CA PRO A 117 0.67 -21.00 16.03
C PRO A 117 0.54 -20.92 14.50
N GLU A 118 -0.20 -21.86 13.89
CA GLU A 118 -0.45 -21.93 12.44
C GLU A 118 -1.54 -20.96 11.96
N LYS A 119 -2.28 -20.35 12.89
CA LYS A 119 -3.38 -19.42 12.64
C LYS A 119 -3.36 -18.30 13.70
N PRO A 120 -2.33 -17.44 13.70
CA PRO A 120 -2.22 -16.39 14.70
C PRO A 120 -3.40 -15.42 14.58
N THR A 121 -3.98 -15.08 15.71
CA THR A 121 -5.07 -14.11 15.86
C THR A 121 -4.52 -12.68 15.73
N GLY A 122 -3.41 -12.41 16.42
CA GLY A 122 -2.73 -11.11 16.40
C GLY A 122 -1.45 -11.14 15.56
N ARG A 123 -1.29 -10.15 14.67
CA ARG A 123 -0.22 -10.06 13.66
C ARG A 123 0.27 -8.62 13.40
N PRO A 124 0.58 -7.80 14.42
CA PRO A 124 1.03 -6.43 14.17
C PRO A 124 2.39 -6.46 13.47
N GLU A 125 2.62 -5.43 12.66
CA GLU A 125 3.81 -5.31 11.82
C GLU A 125 4.35 -3.87 11.83
N ILE A 126 5.68 -3.76 11.77
CA ILE A 126 6.39 -2.50 11.56
C ILE A 126 7.70 -2.79 10.82
N GLY A 127 8.26 -1.81 10.11
CA GLY A 127 9.65 -1.89 9.68
C GLY A 127 10.39 -0.58 9.73
N VAL A 128 11.64 -0.65 9.30
CA VAL A 128 12.52 0.49 9.12
C VAL A 128 13.36 0.29 7.87
N TYR A 129 13.63 1.38 7.16
CA TYR A 129 14.55 1.41 6.04
C TYR A 129 15.89 1.98 6.51
N LEU A 130 17.00 1.26 6.33
CA LEU A 130 18.32 1.61 6.87
C LEU A 130 19.32 1.86 5.75
N MET A 131 20.07 2.96 5.83
CA MET A 131 21.22 3.22 4.96
C MET A 131 22.41 2.32 5.36
N PRO A 132 23.44 2.15 4.50
CA PRO A 132 24.63 1.36 4.84
C PRO A 132 25.26 1.80 6.17
N GLY A 133 25.54 0.84 7.06
CA GLY A 133 26.16 1.08 8.38
C GLY A 133 25.24 1.74 9.41
N GLU A 134 23.98 1.99 9.08
CA GLU A 134 23.05 2.65 9.99
C GLU A 134 22.46 1.69 11.01
N LYS A 135 22.34 2.17 12.24
CA LYS A 135 21.66 1.51 13.35
C LYS A 135 20.48 2.34 13.83
N ARG A 136 19.32 1.70 14.05
CA ARG A 136 18.11 2.33 14.61
C ARG A 136 17.42 1.42 15.62
N THR A 137 16.63 2.03 16.50
CA THR A 137 15.65 1.32 17.31
C THR A 137 14.39 1.05 16.48
N LEU A 138 13.97 -0.21 16.40
CA LEU A 138 12.65 -0.62 15.90
C LEU A 138 11.72 -0.83 17.10
N ARG A 139 10.56 -0.16 17.11
CA ARG A 139 9.59 -0.18 18.22
C ARG A 139 8.21 -0.57 17.71
N ILE A 140 7.62 -1.63 18.25
CA ILE A 140 6.28 -2.09 17.87
C ILE A 140 5.31 -1.98 19.05
N PRO A 141 4.19 -1.24 18.90
CA PRO A 141 3.10 -1.23 19.87
C PRO A 141 2.51 -2.62 20.10
N LEU A 142 2.21 -2.93 21.35
CA LEU A 142 1.60 -4.18 21.79
C LEU A 142 0.17 -3.88 22.29
N TYR A 143 -0.77 -3.70 21.36
CA TYR A 143 -2.19 -3.57 21.70
C TYR A 143 -2.77 -4.92 22.14
N ALA A 144 -2.55 -5.28 23.41
CA ALA A 144 -2.90 -6.58 23.96
C ALA A 144 -4.42 -6.80 24.04
N PHE A 145 -4.88 -8.01 23.70
CA PHE A 145 -6.26 -8.44 23.88
C PHE A 145 -6.60 -8.53 25.36
N ARG A 146 -7.80 -8.09 25.72
CA ARG A 146 -8.26 -8.00 27.11
C ARG A 146 -9.32 -9.07 27.39
N LYS A 147 -9.05 -9.94 28.37
CA LYS A 147 -9.89 -11.11 28.70
C LYS A 147 -11.28 -10.72 29.19
N GLU A 148 -11.39 -9.57 29.81
CA GLU A 148 -12.63 -8.99 30.30
C GLU A 148 -13.53 -8.46 29.16
N CYS A 149 -13.09 -8.48 27.90
CA CYS A 149 -13.86 -7.93 26.79
C CYS A 149 -15.21 -8.64 26.57
N GLN A 150 -16.29 -7.94 26.90
CA GLN A 150 -17.67 -8.34 26.65
C GLN A 150 -18.30 -7.58 25.47
N VAL A 151 -17.64 -6.52 24.98
CA VAL A 151 -18.11 -5.74 23.83
C VAL A 151 -18.21 -6.62 22.58
N LYS A 152 -19.32 -6.48 21.86
CA LYS A 152 -19.56 -7.12 20.56
C LYS A 152 -19.76 -6.05 19.52
N LEU A 153 -19.00 -6.17 18.43
CA LEU A 153 -19.19 -5.34 17.25
C LEU A 153 -20.40 -5.87 16.44
N ALA A 154 -20.96 -5.00 15.60
CA ALA A 154 -22.01 -5.32 14.65
C ALA A 154 -21.64 -6.58 13.83
N PRO A 155 -22.56 -7.53 13.61
CA PRO A 155 -22.24 -8.83 13.01
C PRO A 155 -21.58 -8.77 11.63
N ASP A 156 -21.97 -7.79 10.82
CA ASP A 156 -21.52 -7.63 9.43
C ASP A 156 -20.39 -6.60 9.28
N GLU A 157 -19.76 -6.19 10.39
CA GLU A 157 -18.63 -5.28 10.32
C GLU A 157 -17.40 -5.94 9.68
N ILE A 158 -16.72 -5.18 8.82
CA ILE A 158 -15.58 -5.65 8.04
C ILE A 158 -14.30 -4.86 8.34
N MET A 159 -14.22 -4.20 9.50
CA MET A 159 -13.07 -3.34 9.83
C MET A 159 -11.75 -4.12 9.76
N HIS A 160 -10.76 -3.58 9.06
CA HIS A 160 -9.43 -4.20 8.98
C HIS A 160 -8.73 -4.21 10.36
N GLY A 161 -8.67 -3.05 11.02
CA GLY A 161 -8.23 -2.92 12.40
C GLY A 161 -9.41 -3.00 13.37
N LYS A 162 -9.28 -3.79 14.43
CA LYS A 162 -10.28 -3.89 15.50
C LYS A 162 -9.94 -2.94 16.65
N PRO A 163 -10.95 -2.45 17.41
CA PRO A 163 -10.68 -1.59 18.56
C PRO A 163 -9.68 -2.20 19.54
N PHE A 164 -8.88 -1.34 20.19
CA PHE A 164 -7.85 -1.78 21.12
C PHE A 164 -8.43 -2.68 22.21
N GLY A 165 -7.69 -3.75 22.55
CA GLY A 165 -8.14 -4.76 23.50
C GLY A 165 -9.07 -5.83 22.95
N MET A 166 -9.59 -5.70 21.73
CA MET A 166 -10.37 -6.75 21.07
C MET A 166 -9.48 -7.65 20.21
N PRO A 167 -9.77 -8.97 20.12
CA PRO A 167 -9.07 -9.86 19.20
C PRO A 167 -9.13 -9.38 17.74
N GLY A 168 -7.97 -9.26 17.10
CA GLY A 168 -7.85 -8.80 15.71
C GLY A 168 -6.40 -8.75 15.24
N GLN A 169 -6.20 -8.61 13.93
CA GLN A 169 -4.87 -8.72 13.31
C GLN A 169 -3.88 -7.64 13.76
N THR A 170 -4.37 -6.46 14.15
CA THR A 170 -3.53 -5.30 14.52
C THR A 170 -3.12 -5.28 16.00
N GLY A 171 -3.70 -6.16 16.83
CA GLY A 171 -3.33 -6.32 18.24
C GLY A 171 -2.59 -7.64 18.50
N ILE A 172 -2.38 -7.97 19.78
CA ILE A 172 -1.69 -9.20 20.18
C ILE A 172 -2.45 -10.00 21.24
N ASP A 173 -2.34 -11.33 21.18
CA ASP A 173 -2.56 -12.19 22.33
C ASP A 173 -1.27 -12.23 23.16
N ALA A 174 -1.18 -11.37 24.17
CA ALA A 174 0.06 -11.16 24.91
C ALA A 174 0.54 -12.40 25.69
N GLU A 175 -0.38 -13.29 26.09
CA GLU A 175 -0.03 -14.54 26.79
C GLU A 175 0.48 -15.63 25.85
N HIS A 176 0.12 -15.55 24.56
CA HIS A 176 0.37 -16.60 23.57
C HIS A 176 1.20 -16.07 22.38
N VAL A 177 2.33 -15.41 22.63
CA VAL A 177 3.20 -14.93 21.54
C VAL A 177 4.05 -16.07 20.98
N ASN A 178 3.81 -16.38 19.70
CA ASN A 178 4.36 -17.53 18.99
C ASN A 178 5.72 -17.25 18.36
N ALA A 179 5.91 -16.07 17.78
CA ALA A 179 7.10 -15.74 17.02
C ALA A 179 7.32 -14.24 16.88
N LEU A 180 8.59 -13.83 16.87
CA LEU A 180 9.03 -12.54 16.33
C LEU A 180 9.71 -12.82 14.99
N ILE A 181 9.13 -12.35 13.90
CA ILE A 181 9.58 -12.66 12.54
C ILE A 181 10.20 -11.40 11.95
N PHE A 182 11.48 -11.47 11.63
CA PHE A 182 12.25 -10.43 10.98
C PHE A 182 12.50 -10.82 9.53
N TRP A 183 12.21 -9.96 8.55
CA TRP A 183 12.55 -10.21 7.15
C TRP A 183 12.94 -8.94 6.42
N SER A 184 13.43 -9.12 5.21
CA SER A 184 13.75 -8.05 4.28
C SER A 184 13.16 -8.37 2.91
N MET A 185 12.67 -7.34 2.23
CA MET A 185 12.26 -7.38 0.82
C MET A 185 13.48 -7.37 -0.11
N THR A 186 14.59 -6.77 0.32
CA THR A 186 15.79 -6.58 -0.49
C THR A 186 16.29 -7.86 -1.22
N PRO A 187 16.35 -9.05 -0.60
CA PRO A 187 16.77 -10.28 -1.26
C PRO A 187 15.84 -10.77 -2.39
N TYR A 188 14.56 -10.37 -2.34
CA TYR A 188 13.60 -10.62 -3.41
C TYR A 188 13.74 -9.60 -4.54
N LEU A 189 14.02 -8.34 -4.20
CA LEU A 189 14.09 -7.23 -5.16
C LEU A 189 15.38 -7.19 -5.98
N ARG A 190 16.49 -7.64 -5.40
CA ARG A 190 17.79 -7.70 -6.08
C ARG A 190 18.01 -9.06 -6.72
N GLN A 191 18.61 -9.08 -7.91
CA GLN A 191 18.85 -10.28 -8.72
C GLN A 191 20.33 -10.46 -9.10
N ASP A 192 21.24 -9.85 -8.33
CA ASP A 192 22.69 -9.82 -8.57
C ASP A 192 23.47 -10.98 -7.93
N GLY A 193 22.80 -11.81 -7.11
CA GLY A 193 23.43 -12.92 -6.39
C GLY A 193 24.26 -12.52 -5.16
N GLU A 194 24.33 -11.22 -4.84
CA GLU A 194 24.97 -10.67 -3.64
C GLU A 194 24.19 -11.04 -2.36
N LYS A 195 24.62 -10.54 -1.19
CA LYS A 195 23.96 -10.84 0.09
C LYS A 195 23.70 -9.60 0.93
N SER A 196 22.45 -9.43 1.37
CA SER A 196 22.09 -8.41 2.36
C SER A 196 22.31 -8.96 3.77
N VAL A 197 22.95 -8.16 4.60
CA VAL A 197 23.26 -8.47 5.99
C VAL A 197 22.66 -7.42 6.91
N PHE A 198 21.89 -7.86 7.90
CA PHE A 198 21.43 -7.02 8.99
C PHE A 198 21.61 -7.72 10.34
N ALA A 199 21.83 -6.94 11.39
CA ALA A 199 21.90 -7.40 12.76
C ALA A 199 20.67 -6.94 13.54
N VAL A 200 20.21 -7.78 14.48
CA VAL A 200 19.16 -7.48 15.44
C VAL A 200 19.68 -7.78 16.84
N SER A 201 19.49 -6.85 17.77
CA SER A 201 19.97 -6.99 19.16
C SER A 201 19.14 -6.14 20.13
N GLY A 202 19.51 -6.09 21.41
CA GLY A 202 18.99 -5.08 22.34
C GLY A 202 17.47 -5.14 22.61
N PHE A 203 16.88 -6.34 22.57
CA PHE A 203 15.46 -6.53 22.86
C PHE A 203 15.10 -6.07 24.26
N ARG A 204 14.02 -5.27 24.36
CA ARG A 204 13.53 -4.70 25.61
C ARG A 204 12.05 -4.36 25.49
N PHE A 205 11.36 -4.37 26.63
CA PHE A 205 10.04 -3.77 26.73
C PHE A 205 10.15 -2.32 27.21
N SER A 206 9.16 -1.53 26.86
CA SER A 206 9.02 -0.17 27.35
C SER A 206 7.54 0.18 27.53
N ASP A 207 7.28 1.10 28.46
CA ASP A 207 5.94 1.59 28.76
C ASP A 207 5.67 2.96 28.10
N GLU A 208 6.37 3.24 26.99
CA GLU A 208 6.27 4.49 26.22
C GLU A 208 4.86 4.74 25.65
N LEU A 209 4.09 3.67 25.46
CA LEU A 209 2.68 3.74 25.09
C LEU A 209 1.82 3.56 26.33
N ALA A 210 0.96 4.53 26.62
CA ALA A 210 0.00 4.40 27.70
C ALA A 210 -1.00 3.26 27.41
N PRO A 211 -1.36 2.43 28.40
CA PRO A 211 -2.38 1.41 28.22
C PRO A 211 -3.74 2.04 27.94
N ASP A 212 -4.51 1.45 27.02
CA ASP A 212 -5.90 1.83 26.77
C ASP A 212 -6.79 1.37 27.93
N ALA A 213 -7.53 2.32 28.51
CA ALA A 213 -8.40 2.13 29.67
C ALA A 213 -9.89 1.94 29.30
N ALA A 214 -10.23 1.74 28.02
CA ALA A 214 -11.63 1.61 27.60
C ALA A 214 -12.38 0.52 28.39
N PRO A 215 -13.66 0.70 28.76
CA PRO A 215 -14.40 -0.21 29.64
C PRO A 215 -14.92 -1.44 28.88
N LEU A 216 -14.03 -2.27 28.33
CA LEU A 216 -14.40 -3.42 27.49
C LEU A 216 -15.25 -4.48 28.22
N GLY A 217 -15.24 -4.52 29.55
CA GLY A 217 -16.08 -5.40 30.36
C GLY A 217 -17.51 -4.91 30.57
N ASP A 218 -17.84 -3.71 30.10
CA ASP A 218 -19.16 -3.09 30.25
C ASP A 218 -19.57 -2.45 28.92
N PRO A 219 -20.29 -3.19 28.04
CA PRO A 219 -20.68 -2.70 26.73
C PRO A 219 -21.49 -1.39 26.77
N GLU A 220 -22.29 -1.18 27.83
CA GLU A 220 -23.08 0.05 27.99
C GLU A 220 -22.19 1.27 28.26
N LYS A 221 -21.06 1.09 28.95
CA LYS A 221 -20.05 2.16 29.14
C LYS A 221 -19.09 2.30 27.98
N TYR A 222 -18.91 1.25 27.17
CA TYR A 222 -18.04 1.29 26.01
C TYR A 222 -18.66 2.07 24.84
N PHE A 223 -19.97 1.92 24.63
CA PHE A 223 -20.67 2.62 23.56
C PHE A 223 -21.26 3.96 24.05
N PRO A 224 -21.18 5.02 23.24
CA PRO A 224 -20.46 5.11 21.97
C PRO A 224 -18.92 5.13 22.18
N PHE A 225 -18.17 4.51 21.27
CA PHE A 225 -16.70 4.55 21.29
C PHE A 225 -16.12 5.53 20.26
N VAL A 226 -16.96 6.13 19.43
CA VAL A 226 -16.60 7.21 18.51
C VAL A 226 -17.21 8.50 19.04
N ASP A 227 -16.36 9.48 19.32
CA ASP A 227 -16.80 10.78 19.82
C ASP A 227 -17.48 11.62 18.73
N ARG A 228 -18.01 12.77 19.14
CA ARG A 228 -18.61 13.76 18.23
C ARG A 228 -17.62 14.41 17.26
N TYR A 229 -16.37 13.96 17.15
CA TYR A 229 -15.37 14.40 16.16
C TYR A 229 -14.88 13.23 15.29
N GLY A 230 -15.45 12.02 15.46
CA GLY A 230 -15.08 10.84 14.68
C GLY A 230 -13.79 10.20 15.16
N GLN A 231 -13.31 10.64 16.30
CA GLN A 231 -12.10 10.15 16.93
C GLN A 231 -12.48 9.06 17.92
N TYR A 232 -11.49 8.25 18.30
CA TYR A 232 -11.69 7.24 19.32
C TYR A 232 -11.97 7.91 20.69
N HIS A 233 -13.08 7.55 21.32
CA HIS A 233 -13.57 8.19 22.54
C HIS A 233 -12.67 7.90 23.75
N HIS A 234 -12.21 6.66 23.90
CA HIS A 234 -11.62 6.15 25.14
C HIS A 234 -10.12 6.40 25.32
N ALA A 235 -9.46 7.09 24.39
CA ALA A 235 -8.05 7.46 24.50
C ALA A 235 -7.82 8.93 24.18
N ASP A 236 -6.76 9.52 24.73
CA ASP A 236 -6.31 10.87 24.41
C ASP A 236 -4.90 10.84 23.79
N TRP A 237 -4.58 11.84 22.98
CA TRP A 237 -3.26 11.98 22.35
C TRP A 237 -2.98 13.45 22.04
N PRO A 238 -1.69 13.83 21.88
CA PRO A 238 -1.34 15.17 21.44
C PRO A 238 -2.08 15.55 20.16
N GLY A 239 -2.91 16.58 20.25
CA GLY A 239 -3.70 17.08 19.15
C GLY A 239 -5.08 16.44 18.96
N LYS A 240 -5.57 15.60 19.88
CA LYS A 240 -6.99 15.20 19.89
C LYS A 240 -7.88 16.44 20.08
N ILE A 241 -9.00 16.48 19.38
CA ILE A 241 -9.97 17.58 19.44
C ILE A 241 -11.05 17.30 20.48
N HIS A 242 -11.32 18.27 21.33
CA HIS A 242 -12.34 18.23 22.39
C HIS A 242 -13.42 19.29 22.20
N SER A 243 -13.16 20.35 21.43
CA SER A 243 -14.14 21.42 21.18
C SER A 243 -14.09 22.00 19.75
N ASP A 244 -15.21 22.57 19.29
CA ASP A 244 -15.25 23.32 18.03
C ASP A 244 -14.27 24.52 18.04
N GLU A 245 -14.00 25.12 19.21
CA GLU A 245 -13.04 26.22 19.30
C GLU A 245 -11.60 25.73 19.14
N GLU A 246 -11.25 24.53 19.60
CA GLU A 246 -9.95 23.93 19.31
C GLU A 246 -9.75 23.69 17.82
N LEU A 247 -10.78 23.26 17.09
CA LEU A 247 -10.75 23.17 15.63
C LEU A 247 -10.48 24.53 14.98
N ARG A 248 -11.23 25.57 15.38
CA ARG A 248 -11.02 26.93 14.86
C ARG A 248 -9.63 27.47 15.21
N ALA A 249 -9.12 27.18 16.40
CA ALA A 249 -7.78 27.55 16.81
C ALA A 249 -6.72 26.86 15.95
N CYS A 250 -6.89 25.56 15.67
CA CYS A 250 -6.03 24.82 14.74
C CYS A 250 -6.04 25.44 13.34
N ALA A 251 -7.21 25.81 12.82
CA ALA A 251 -7.33 26.46 11.51
C ALA A 251 -6.60 27.81 11.47
N ARG A 252 -6.75 28.65 12.50
CA ARG A 252 -6.02 29.94 12.61
C ARG A 252 -4.50 29.72 12.66
N ALA A 253 -4.04 28.74 13.44
CA ALA A 253 -2.62 28.39 13.51
C ALA A 253 -2.08 27.83 12.19
N GLU A 254 -2.86 27.03 11.48
CA GLU A 254 -2.52 26.54 10.15
C GLU A 254 -2.41 27.68 9.14
N ALA A 255 -3.40 28.58 9.10
CA ALA A 255 -3.39 29.72 8.19
C ALA A 255 -2.16 30.62 8.40
N ALA A 256 -1.75 30.80 9.65
CA ALA A 256 -0.56 31.56 10.01
C ALA A 256 0.76 30.86 9.63
N SER A 257 0.75 29.53 9.44
CA SER A 257 1.95 28.74 9.10
C SER A 257 2.08 28.43 7.60
N TRP A 258 1.11 28.85 6.77
CA TRP A 258 1.14 28.59 5.34
C TRP A 258 2.38 29.18 4.65
N LYS A 259 3.02 28.32 3.88
CA LYS A 259 4.13 28.67 3.00
C LYS A 259 3.62 28.94 1.58
N PRO A 260 4.30 29.81 0.81
CA PRO A 260 3.98 29.94 -0.61
C PRO A 260 4.36 28.66 -1.38
N ARG A 261 3.77 28.51 -2.57
CA ARG A 261 4.21 27.54 -3.57
C ARG A 261 5.74 27.63 -3.75
N PRO A 262 6.46 26.51 -3.86
CA PRO A 262 7.91 26.53 -4.04
C PRO A 262 8.34 27.51 -5.16
N PRO A 263 9.28 28.45 -4.86
CA PRO A 263 9.63 29.54 -5.77
C PRO A 263 10.43 29.09 -6.99
N ASP A 264 10.88 27.84 -7.05
CA ASP A 264 11.56 27.29 -8.22
C ASP A 264 10.61 26.62 -9.22
N TRP A 265 9.30 26.59 -8.94
CA TRP A 265 8.31 25.93 -9.79
C TRP A 265 7.59 26.88 -10.72
N ASN A 266 7.60 26.62 -12.03
CA ASN A 266 6.77 27.35 -12.99
C ASN A 266 5.26 27.10 -12.76
N GLN A 267 4.42 27.64 -13.65
CA GLN A 267 2.97 27.49 -13.57
C GLN A 267 2.53 26.00 -13.56
N TYR A 268 3.27 25.12 -14.25
CA TYR A 268 3.03 23.68 -14.29
C TYR A 268 3.75 22.90 -13.19
N GLY A 269 4.51 23.54 -12.30
CA GLY A 269 5.23 22.85 -11.23
C GLY A 269 6.59 22.29 -11.64
N GLY A 270 7.05 22.56 -12.86
CA GLY A 270 8.37 22.19 -13.35
C GLY A 270 9.47 23.12 -12.83
N TYR A 271 10.67 22.59 -12.74
CA TYR A 271 11.82 23.24 -12.11
C TYR A 271 12.42 24.33 -13.01
N ARG A 272 12.10 25.60 -12.73
CA ARG A 272 12.55 26.79 -13.48
C ARG A 272 14.07 26.89 -13.63
N PRO A 273 14.89 26.72 -12.58
CA PRO A 273 16.34 26.90 -12.68
C PRO A 273 17.04 25.80 -13.49
N GLY A 274 16.33 24.69 -13.79
CA GLY A 274 16.85 23.60 -14.59
C GLY A 274 16.91 23.91 -16.10
N PRO A 275 17.39 22.94 -16.90
CA PRO A 275 17.41 23.05 -18.36
C PRO A 275 15.98 23.23 -18.91
N THR A 276 15.91 23.82 -20.10
CA THR A 276 14.67 23.88 -20.90
C THR A 276 14.85 22.95 -22.09
N LEU A 277 14.06 21.89 -22.12
CA LEU A 277 13.97 20.92 -23.21
C LEU A 277 12.90 21.39 -24.22
N GLU A 278 12.59 20.57 -25.22
CA GLU A 278 11.52 20.90 -26.18
C GLU A 278 10.17 21.12 -25.49
N ALA A 279 9.56 22.28 -25.72
CA ALA A 279 8.25 22.67 -25.18
C ALA A 279 7.16 22.34 -26.21
N THR A 280 6.36 21.30 -25.95
CA THR A 280 5.31 20.84 -26.87
C THR A 280 3.93 21.40 -26.53
N GLY A 281 3.81 22.18 -25.44
CA GLY A 281 2.53 22.62 -24.89
C GLY A 281 1.78 21.54 -24.09
N PHE A 282 2.33 20.33 -23.94
CA PHE A 282 1.75 19.24 -23.16
C PHE A 282 2.84 18.50 -22.37
N PHE A 283 2.42 17.76 -21.34
CA PHE A 283 3.34 16.88 -20.62
C PHE A 283 3.86 15.77 -21.52
N ARG A 284 5.16 15.49 -21.42
CA ARG A 284 5.83 14.40 -22.13
C ARG A 284 6.90 13.77 -21.26
N THR A 285 7.61 12.77 -21.78
CA THR A 285 8.72 12.11 -21.09
C THR A 285 10.02 12.35 -21.85
N GLU A 286 11.13 12.49 -21.13
CA GLU A 286 12.47 12.56 -21.74
C GLU A 286 13.53 12.07 -20.75
N LYS A 287 14.60 11.48 -21.29
CA LYS A 287 15.78 11.11 -20.51
C LYS A 287 16.79 12.24 -20.55
N TYR A 288 17.09 12.83 -19.40
CA TYR A 288 18.07 13.90 -19.23
C TYR A 288 19.12 13.49 -18.19
N GLY A 289 20.41 13.64 -18.52
CA GLY A 289 21.50 13.27 -17.60
C GLY A 289 21.45 11.81 -17.12
N GLY A 290 21.00 10.88 -17.99
CA GLY A 290 20.89 9.46 -17.67
C GLY A 290 19.65 9.07 -16.86
N LYS A 291 18.76 10.00 -16.51
CA LYS A 291 17.53 9.74 -15.75
C LYS A 291 16.29 10.16 -16.53
N TRP A 292 15.21 9.41 -16.39
CA TRP A 292 13.91 9.79 -16.92
C TRP A 292 13.30 10.91 -16.08
N TYR A 293 12.64 11.84 -16.77
CA TYR A 293 11.81 12.89 -16.21
C TYR A 293 10.48 12.95 -16.95
N LEU A 294 9.46 13.47 -16.28
CA LEU A 294 8.40 14.16 -17.01
C LEU A 294 8.95 15.53 -17.44
N VAL A 295 8.48 16.02 -18.57
CA VAL A 295 8.76 17.36 -19.06
C VAL A 295 7.43 18.07 -19.14
N ASP A 296 7.35 19.23 -18.52
CA ASP A 296 6.12 20.01 -18.51
C ASP A 296 5.88 20.73 -19.85
N PRO A 297 4.69 21.35 -20.05
CA PRO A 297 4.35 22.05 -21.28
C PRO A 297 5.33 23.15 -21.74
N GLU A 298 6.13 23.72 -20.83
CA GLU A 298 7.14 24.75 -21.11
C GLU A 298 8.55 24.17 -21.31
N GLY A 299 8.68 22.85 -21.33
CA GLY A 299 9.96 22.17 -21.51
C GLY A 299 10.79 22.04 -20.23
N LYS A 300 10.23 22.31 -19.05
CA LYS A 300 10.98 22.20 -17.78
C LYS A 300 10.91 20.79 -17.22
N LEU A 301 12.00 20.37 -16.57
CA LEU A 301 12.04 19.10 -15.84
C LEU A 301 10.97 19.08 -14.74
N PHE A 302 10.17 18.02 -14.74
CA PHE A 302 9.07 17.83 -13.81
C PHE A 302 9.22 16.48 -13.09
N PHE A 303 9.04 16.50 -11.78
CA PHE A 303 8.85 15.31 -10.97
C PHE A 303 7.47 15.43 -10.32
N SER A 304 6.58 14.48 -10.61
CA SER A 304 5.19 14.57 -10.14
C SER A 304 5.12 14.19 -8.67
N LEU A 305 4.93 15.16 -7.79
CA LEU A 305 4.66 14.98 -6.37
C LEU A 305 3.16 15.16 -6.15
N GLY A 306 2.44 14.04 -6.08
CA GLY A 306 0.98 14.03 -6.09
C GLY A 306 0.34 13.47 -4.84
N VAL A 307 -0.97 13.69 -4.73
CA VAL A 307 -1.83 13.10 -3.70
C VAL A 307 -3.05 12.49 -4.36
N ASN A 308 -3.33 11.24 -4.04
CA ASN A 308 -4.50 10.50 -4.48
C ASN A 308 -5.70 10.70 -3.55
N ALA A 309 -6.89 10.37 -4.07
CA ALA A 309 -8.16 10.37 -3.33
C ALA A 309 -8.39 11.69 -2.57
N ILE A 310 -8.26 12.80 -3.31
CA ILE A 310 -8.72 14.11 -2.86
C ILE A 310 -10.26 14.12 -2.96
N ALA A 311 -10.88 13.54 -1.94
CA ALA A 311 -12.31 13.44 -1.76
C ALA A 311 -12.61 13.42 -0.26
N TRP A 312 -13.68 14.10 0.14
CA TRP A 312 -14.20 14.01 1.49
C TRP A 312 -15.28 12.94 1.51
N TRP A 313 -14.94 11.79 2.07
CA TRP A 313 -15.87 10.71 2.33
C TRP A 313 -16.67 11.03 3.58
N SER A 314 -17.93 10.67 3.58
CA SER A 314 -18.77 10.81 4.78
C SER A 314 -19.65 9.59 4.88
N PRO A 315 -19.02 8.42 5.13
CA PRO A 315 -19.73 7.16 5.11
C PRO A 315 -20.84 7.18 6.16
N GLU A 316 -22.03 6.82 5.72
CA GLU A 316 -23.14 6.53 6.62
C GLU A 316 -23.13 5.03 6.87
N PHE A 317 -23.14 4.65 8.15
CA PHE A 317 -23.29 3.26 8.55
C PHE A 317 -24.73 3.06 9.02
N SER A 318 -25.48 2.27 8.26
CA SER A 318 -26.85 1.85 8.57
C SER A 318 -26.94 0.33 8.68
N ASP A 319 -25.83 -0.30 9.05
CA ASP A 319 -25.62 -1.75 9.06
C ASP A 319 -25.38 -2.28 10.49
N GLY A 320 -26.00 -1.63 11.48
CA GLY A 320 -25.89 -2.00 12.89
C GLY A 320 -24.80 -1.27 13.66
N ARG A 321 -23.96 -0.46 12.99
CA ARG A 321 -22.88 0.34 13.62
C ARG A 321 -23.35 1.69 14.19
N GLU A 322 -24.64 2.01 14.13
CA GLU A 322 -25.20 3.30 14.55
C GLU A 322 -24.89 3.67 16.00
N HIS A 323 -24.86 2.66 16.88
CA HIS A 323 -24.60 2.80 18.31
C HIS A 323 -23.12 3.04 18.64
N TYR A 324 -22.22 2.96 17.66
CA TYR A 324 -20.81 3.27 17.85
C TYR A 324 -20.57 4.76 18.07
N PHE A 325 -21.47 5.61 17.57
CA PHE A 325 -21.27 7.04 17.44
C PHE A 325 -22.03 7.81 18.50
N ASP A 326 -21.35 8.77 19.13
CA ASP A 326 -22.02 9.78 19.93
C ASP A 326 -22.85 10.70 19.02
N ARG A 327 -24.16 10.71 19.24
CA ARG A 327 -25.15 11.48 18.47
C ARG A 327 -25.60 12.75 19.20
N GLN A 328 -25.06 13.06 20.38
CA GLN A 328 -25.48 14.19 21.21
C GLN A 328 -24.82 15.51 20.74
N GLY A 329 -25.58 16.62 20.68
CA GLY A 329 -25.10 17.97 20.32
C GLY A 329 -26.01 18.77 19.38
N GLU A 330 -25.81 20.09 19.29
CA GLU A 330 -26.38 20.95 18.23
C GLU A 330 -25.48 20.94 16.99
N TYR A 331 -26.07 20.75 15.81
CA TYR A 331 -25.36 20.58 14.53
C TYR A 331 -25.54 21.79 13.61
N VAL A 332 -24.68 21.92 12.59
CA VAL A 332 -24.81 22.99 11.59
C VAL A 332 -26.18 22.88 10.89
N PRO A 333 -27.03 23.92 10.86
CA PRO A 333 -28.44 23.85 10.42
C PRO A 333 -28.69 23.33 9.00
N SER A 334 -27.67 23.34 8.13
CA SER A 334 -27.72 22.83 6.76
C SER A 334 -27.47 21.32 6.64
N VAL A 335 -27.40 20.60 7.76
CA VAL A 335 -27.08 19.18 7.83
C VAL A 335 -28.28 18.43 8.40
N ASP A 336 -28.90 17.61 7.56
CA ASP A 336 -30.18 16.96 7.85
C ASP A 336 -30.12 15.84 8.94
N ARG A 337 -28.95 15.53 9.55
CA ARG A 337 -28.76 14.29 10.34
C ARG A 337 -27.76 14.36 11.51
N LYS A 338 -27.95 13.43 12.47
CA LYS A 338 -27.47 13.40 13.88
C LYS A 338 -26.07 12.80 14.15
N VAL A 339 -25.13 12.82 13.20
CA VAL A 339 -23.69 12.52 13.43
C VAL A 339 -22.89 13.50 12.59
N LEU A 340 -21.87 14.13 13.17
CA LEU A 340 -21.04 15.08 12.46
C LEU A 340 -20.25 14.32 11.36
N ARG A 341 -20.33 14.73 10.10
CA ARG A 341 -19.56 14.16 8.97
C ARG A 341 -18.18 14.82 8.92
N PHE A 342 -17.32 14.46 9.87
CA PHE A 342 -16.04 15.11 10.22
C PHE A 342 -15.18 15.64 9.10
N GLN A 343 -15.06 14.88 8.02
CA GLN A 343 -14.32 15.28 6.83
C GLN A 343 -14.90 16.57 6.21
N LYS A 344 -16.22 16.63 6.00
CA LYS A 344 -16.89 17.80 5.40
C LYS A 344 -17.25 18.86 6.42
N GLU A 345 -17.74 18.45 7.58
CA GLU A 345 -18.31 19.35 8.60
C GLU A 345 -17.22 19.93 9.52
N GLY A 346 -16.17 19.18 9.82
CA GLY A 346 -14.98 19.71 10.49
C GLY A 346 -14.32 20.81 9.67
N ASN A 347 -14.33 20.69 8.33
CA ASN A 347 -13.87 21.76 7.45
C ASN A 347 -14.76 23.02 7.56
N ILE A 348 -16.09 22.86 7.70
CA ILE A 348 -17.01 24.00 7.92
C ILE A 348 -16.75 24.65 9.28
N ILE A 349 -16.49 23.89 10.34
CA ILE A 349 -16.16 24.44 11.66
C ILE A 349 -14.86 25.24 11.60
N GLN A 350 -13.83 24.68 10.95
CA GLN A 350 -12.50 25.28 10.83
C GLN A 350 -12.49 26.55 9.95
N TRP A 351 -13.18 26.51 8.81
CA TRP A 351 -13.01 27.49 7.72
C TRP A 351 -14.31 28.18 7.29
N GLY A 352 -15.44 27.91 7.95
CA GLY A 352 -16.75 28.44 7.61
C GLY A 352 -17.30 27.87 6.30
N THR A 353 -18.10 28.66 5.58
CA THR A 353 -18.63 28.31 4.25
C THR A 353 -17.62 28.53 3.11
N ALA A 354 -16.37 28.87 3.43
CA ALA A 354 -15.31 28.94 2.44
C ALA A 354 -15.26 27.63 1.66
N PHE A 355 -15.16 27.73 0.33
CA PHE A 355 -15.15 26.55 -0.53
C PHE A 355 -13.94 25.68 -0.12
N PRO A 356 -14.12 24.39 0.24
CA PRO A 356 -13.04 23.53 0.73
C PRO A 356 -11.78 23.55 -0.18
N TRP A 357 -11.97 23.83 -1.46
CA TRP A 357 -10.92 23.92 -2.47
C TRP A 357 -9.99 25.13 -2.35
N GLU A 358 -10.41 26.27 -1.82
CA GLU A 358 -9.52 27.42 -1.65
C GLU A 358 -8.49 27.14 -0.57
N VAL A 359 -8.94 26.63 0.57
CA VAL A 359 -8.10 26.16 1.67
C VAL A 359 -7.20 25.02 1.17
N LEU A 360 -7.77 24.04 0.46
CA LEU A 360 -6.96 22.95 -0.09
C LEU A 360 -5.91 23.46 -1.07
N THR A 361 -6.22 24.43 -1.94
CA THR A 361 -5.21 24.98 -2.87
C THR A 361 -4.05 25.62 -2.11
N ARG A 362 -4.32 26.37 -1.03
CA ARG A 362 -3.29 26.93 -0.15
C ARG A 362 -2.48 25.85 0.57
N ARG A 363 -3.14 24.79 1.05
CA ARG A 363 -2.50 23.61 1.65
C ARG A 363 -1.55 22.94 0.67
N LEU A 364 -2.01 22.63 -0.55
CA LEU A 364 -1.19 21.97 -1.58
C LEU A 364 0.03 22.83 -1.98
N ASP A 365 -0.10 24.15 -2.03
CA ASP A 365 1.05 25.05 -2.23
C ASP A 365 2.00 25.06 -1.04
N SER A 366 1.47 25.15 0.18
CA SER A 366 2.24 25.15 1.41
C SER A 366 3.04 23.86 1.59
N TRP A 367 2.40 22.70 1.36
CA TRP A 367 3.01 21.39 1.49
C TRP A 367 3.92 21.02 0.31
N GLY A 368 3.89 21.77 -0.79
CA GLY A 368 4.69 21.45 -1.97
C GLY A 368 4.20 20.20 -2.70
N ILE A 369 2.90 20.10 -2.96
CA ILE A 369 2.32 19.05 -3.81
C ILE A 369 2.02 19.66 -5.17
N ASN A 370 2.73 19.30 -6.23
CA ASN A 370 2.51 19.90 -7.56
C ASN A 370 1.46 19.17 -8.41
N THR A 371 0.97 18.00 -7.99
CA THR A 371 0.08 17.18 -8.80
C THR A 371 -1.18 16.74 -8.04
N LEU A 372 -2.34 16.79 -8.69
CA LEU A 372 -3.56 16.12 -8.21
C LEU A 372 -3.59 14.69 -8.79
N GLY A 373 -3.52 13.69 -7.92
CA GLY A 373 -3.45 12.28 -8.32
C GLY A 373 -4.80 11.67 -8.70
N ALA A 374 -4.82 10.35 -8.80
CA ALA A 374 -6.02 9.57 -9.10
C ALA A 374 -7.10 9.77 -8.02
N TRP A 375 -8.35 9.50 -8.38
CA TRP A 375 -9.53 9.68 -7.50
C TRP A 375 -9.71 11.10 -6.94
N THR A 376 -9.22 12.10 -7.65
CA THR A 376 -9.62 13.49 -7.44
C THR A 376 -10.88 13.74 -8.25
N GLU A 377 -12.02 13.83 -7.56
CA GLU A 377 -13.36 13.82 -8.18
C GLU A 377 -13.79 15.16 -8.76
N ASP A 378 -13.38 16.28 -8.16
CA ASP A 378 -13.88 17.61 -8.52
C ASP A 378 -13.13 18.22 -9.72
N PRO A 379 -13.80 18.41 -10.88
CA PRO A 379 -13.20 19.05 -12.04
C PRO A 379 -12.81 20.51 -11.79
N GLN A 380 -13.49 21.22 -10.90
CA GLN A 380 -13.17 22.61 -10.59
C GLN A 380 -11.82 22.73 -9.89
N LEU A 381 -11.44 21.78 -9.03
CA LEU A 381 -10.11 21.77 -8.43
C LEU A 381 -9.04 21.58 -9.50
N LYS A 382 -9.27 20.66 -10.44
CA LYS A 382 -8.35 20.38 -11.55
C LYS A 382 -8.20 21.57 -12.51
N ARG A 383 -9.28 22.33 -12.72
CA ARG A 383 -9.28 23.58 -13.51
C ARG A 383 -8.57 24.76 -12.83
N ARG A 384 -8.23 24.67 -11.54
CA ARG A 384 -7.55 25.75 -10.78
C ARG A 384 -6.02 25.74 -10.94
N GLN A 385 -5.52 25.41 -12.14
CA GLN A 385 -4.11 25.56 -12.56
C GLN A 385 -3.09 24.69 -11.79
N ARG A 386 -3.41 23.44 -11.47
CA ARG A 386 -2.43 22.47 -10.99
C ARG A 386 -2.42 21.25 -11.89
N PRO A 387 -1.24 20.71 -12.25
CA PRO A 387 -1.16 19.46 -12.97
C PRO A 387 -1.99 18.36 -12.33
N TYR A 388 -2.59 17.50 -13.13
CA TYR A 388 -3.41 16.40 -12.62
C TYR A 388 -3.37 15.16 -13.51
N THR A 389 -3.68 14.02 -12.90
CA THR A 389 -3.97 12.78 -13.62
C THR A 389 -5.46 12.45 -13.56
N VAL A 390 -5.91 11.67 -14.54
CA VAL A 390 -7.28 11.17 -14.63
C VAL A 390 -7.23 9.65 -14.56
N ILE A 391 -8.13 9.05 -13.78
CA ILE A 391 -8.32 7.61 -13.80
C ILE A 391 -9.64 7.30 -14.51
N LEU A 392 -9.53 6.52 -15.58
CA LEU A 392 -10.67 5.99 -16.31
C LEU A 392 -11.04 4.65 -15.68
N MET A 393 -11.86 4.72 -14.63
CA MET A 393 -12.46 3.54 -14.02
C MET A 393 -13.60 3.03 -14.89
N HIS A 394 -13.61 1.72 -15.11
CA HIS A 394 -14.70 1.04 -15.80
C HIS A 394 -15.52 0.27 -14.76
N GLU A 395 -16.53 0.92 -14.20
CA GLU A 395 -17.35 0.38 -13.11
C GLU A 395 -18.41 -0.63 -13.59
N GLU A 396 -18.70 -0.66 -14.88
CA GLU A 396 -19.75 -1.51 -15.43
C GLU A 396 -19.29 -2.97 -15.68
N LYS A 397 -20.26 -3.87 -15.91
CA LYS A 397 -20.05 -5.34 -16.05
C LYS A 397 -19.53 -5.74 -17.43
N GLU A 398 -19.55 -4.83 -18.39
CA GLU A 398 -19.26 -5.01 -19.81
C GLU A 398 -17.79 -5.40 -19.98
N GLY A 399 -17.56 -6.49 -20.72
CA GLY A 399 -16.23 -7.08 -20.88
C GLY A 399 -15.57 -7.58 -19.59
N ARG A 400 -16.23 -7.58 -18.42
CA ARG A 400 -15.61 -8.08 -17.18
C ARG A 400 -15.50 -9.60 -17.21
N PHE A 401 -14.35 -10.12 -16.78
CA PHE A 401 -14.16 -11.55 -16.49
C PHE A 401 -13.23 -11.76 -15.30
N GLY A 402 -13.24 -12.99 -14.75
CA GLY A 402 -12.44 -13.33 -13.58
C GLY A 402 -12.73 -12.41 -12.38
N PHE A 403 -11.69 -12.04 -11.64
CA PHE A 403 -11.82 -11.13 -10.50
C PHE A 403 -12.19 -9.71 -10.96
N ASN A 404 -11.33 -9.10 -11.78
CA ASN A 404 -11.52 -7.74 -12.29
C ASN A 404 -10.89 -7.50 -13.67
N GLY A 405 -10.66 -8.55 -14.47
CA GLY A 405 -10.14 -8.43 -15.84
C GLY A 405 -11.10 -7.71 -16.79
N ARG A 406 -10.57 -7.21 -17.93
CA ARG A 406 -11.34 -6.53 -18.98
C ARG A 406 -11.03 -7.14 -20.34
N ASP A 407 -12.06 -7.65 -21.00
CA ASP A 407 -12.00 -8.34 -22.28
C ASP A 407 -11.90 -7.32 -23.42
N GLY A 408 -10.67 -7.10 -23.90
CA GLY A 408 -10.44 -6.20 -25.03
C GLY A 408 -11.01 -6.69 -26.37
N PHE A 409 -11.51 -7.93 -26.47
CA PHE A 409 -12.23 -8.40 -27.67
C PHE A 409 -13.71 -8.01 -27.65
N ASP A 410 -14.25 -7.61 -26.50
CA ASP A 410 -15.59 -7.05 -26.38
C ASP A 410 -15.57 -5.57 -26.78
N SER A 411 -16.23 -5.20 -27.89
CA SER A 411 -16.19 -3.82 -28.40
C SER A 411 -16.76 -2.82 -27.41
N ARG A 412 -17.69 -3.26 -26.55
CA ARG A 412 -18.31 -2.44 -25.50
C ARG A 412 -17.28 -1.87 -24.53
N PHE A 413 -16.18 -2.57 -24.27
CA PHE A 413 -15.10 -2.05 -23.42
C PHE A 413 -14.48 -0.78 -24.04
N GLY A 414 -14.13 -0.82 -25.32
CA GLY A 414 -13.55 0.32 -26.03
C GLY A 414 -14.54 1.46 -26.26
N GLU A 415 -15.80 1.13 -26.55
CA GLU A 415 -16.90 2.09 -26.68
C GLU A 415 -17.13 2.84 -25.37
N LYS A 416 -17.21 2.13 -24.24
CA LYS A 416 -17.41 2.75 -22.93
C LYS A 416 -16.21 3.57 -22.49
N LEU A 417 -14.99 3.11 -22.75
CA LEU A 417 -13.79 3.89 -22.47
C LEU A 417 -13.79 5.22 -23.25
N ARG A 418 -14.22 5.20 -24.52
CA ARG A 418 -14.36 6.39 -25.35
C ARG A 418 -15.45 7.32 -24.83
N GLU A 419 -16.61 6.78 -24.46
CA GLU A 419 -17.73 7.52 -23.86
C GLU A 419 -17.27 8.25 -22.59
N VAL A 420 -16.70 7.52 -21.62
CA VAL A 420 -16.24 8.09 -20.35
C VAL A 420 -15.20 9.19 -20.58
N LEU A 421 -14.23 8.96 -21.48
CA LEU A 421 -13.21 9.97 -21.78
C LEU A 421 -13.82 11.21 -22.45
N SER A 422 -14.70 11.03 -23.44
CA SER A 422 -15.23 12.14 -24.24
C SER A 422 -16.30 12.94 -23.49
N GLU A 423 -17.19 12.25 -22.78
CA GLU A 423 -18.35 12.88 -22.13
C GLU A 423 -18.01 13.39 -20.73
N ARG A 424 -17.47 12.51 -19.86
CA ARG A 424 -17.17 12.87 -18.46
C ARG A 424 -15.89 13.69 -18.34
N TYR A 425 -14.88 13.36 -19.16
CA TYR A 425 -13.56 13.98 -19.10
C TYR A 425 -13.22 14.80 -20.35
N GLY A 426 -14.18 15.14 -21.22
CA GLY A 426 -13.93 15.90 -22.45
C GLY A 426 -13.25 17.26 -22.22
N TRP A 427 -13.45 17.86 -21.05
CA TRP A 427 -12.81 19.11 -20.64
C TRP A 427 -11.29 18.99 -20.44
N THR A 428 -10.74 17.76 -20.40
CA THR A 428 -9.31 17.50 -20.16
C THR A 428 -8.49 17.37 -21.45
N LEU A 429 -9.14 17.13 -22.60
CA LEU A 429 -8.50 16.65 -23.84
C LEU A 429 -7.50 17.62 -24.49
N ASN A 430 -7.60 18.90 -24.15
CA ASN A 430 -6.70 19.97 -24.62
C ASN A 430 -6.17 20.81 -23.45
N ASP A 431 -6.34 20.34 -22.21
CA ASP A 431 -5.87 21.07 -21.03
C ASP A 431 -4.39 20.74 -20.78
N PRO A 432 -3.46 21.70 -20.90
CA PRO A 432 -2.04 21.44 -20.69
C PRO A 432 -1.71 21.02 -19.24
N MET A 433 -2.63 21.20 -18.29
CA MET A 433 -2.50 20.71 -16.91
C MET A 433 -2.77 19.19 -16.80
N CYS A 434 -3.42 18.57 -17.79
CA CYS A 434 -3.63 17.13 -17.78
C CYS A 434 -2.35 16.40 -18.17
N ILE A 435 -1.72 15.74 -17.19
CA ILE A 435 -0.52 14.92 -17.41
C ILE A 435 -0.88 13.71 -18.29
N GLY A 436 -2.00 13.06 -17.99
CA GLY A 436 -2.43 11.87 -18.70
C GLY A 436 -3.47 11.03 -17.96
N TYR A 437 -3.72 9.86 -18.52
CA TYR A 437 -4.81 8.97 -18.12
C TYR A 437 -4.28 7.60 -17.66
N PHE A 438 -4.74 7.16 -16.50
CA PHE A 438 -4.72 5.76 -16.11
C PHE A 438 -5.98 5.07 -16.64
N VAL A 439 -5.87 3.79 -16.98
CA VAL A 439 -7.02 2.93 -17.30
C VAL A 439 -7.11 1.83 -16.26
N THR A 440 -8.24 1.77 -15.56
CA THR A 440 -8.49 0.88 -14.41
C THR A 440 -7.47 1.05 -13.26
N ASN A 441 -7.55 0.19 -12.24
CA ASN A 441 -6.70 0.16 -11.05
C ASN A 441 -6.47 -1.28 -10.61
N GLU A 442 -5.23 -1.65 -10.30
CA GLU A 442 -4.88 -2.91 -9.61
C GLU A 442 -5.61 -4.15 -10.14
N MET A 443 -5.63 -4.32 -11.46
CA MET A 443 -6.17 -5.54 -12.04
C MET A 443 -5.36 -6.76 -11.59
N TYR A 444 -6.07 -7.84 -11.29
CA TYR A 444 -5.46 -9.11 -10.93
C TYR A 444 -5.08 -9.87 -12.21
N TYR A 445 -3.77 -9.93 -12.49
CA TYR A 445 -3.25 -10.66 -13.66
C TYR A 445 -2.95 -12.14 -13.38
N GLY A 446 -2.82 -12.51 -12.10
CA GLY A 446 -2.36 -13.84 -11.69
C GLY A 446 -0.92 -14.12 -12.15
N GLY A 447 -0.62 -15.38 -12.45
CA GLY A 447 0.63 -15.78 -13.10
C GLY A 447 0.55 -15.70 -14.64
N PRO A 448 1.58 -16.20 -15.36
CA PRO A 448 1.64 -16.15 -16.82
C PRO A 448 0.40 -16.71 -17.56
N ALA A 449 -0.29 -17.70 -17.00
CA ALA A 449 -1.51 -18.31 -17.54
C ALA A 449 -2.83 -17.74 -16.98
N GLY A 450 -2.77 -16.82 -16.01
CA GLY A 450 -3.89 -16.48 -15.14
C GLY A 450 -5.11 -15.92 -15.86
N TRP A 451 -4.93 -15.03 -16.85
CA TRP A 451 -6.04 -14.46 -17.60
C TRP A 451 -6.74 -15.47 -18.50
N ALA A 452 -6.00 -16.38 -19.14
CA ALA A 452 -6.60 -17.46 -19.93
C ALA A 452 -7.37 -18.44 -19.05
N GLU A 453 -6.86 -18.78 -17.86
CA GLU A 453 -7.56 -19.62 -16.88
C GLU A 453 -8.87 -18.97 -16.41
N MET A 454 -8.88 -17.66 -16.18
CA MET A 454 -10.11 -16.91 -15.88
C MET A 454 -11.06 -16.84 -17.09
N MET A 455 -10.52 -16.69 -18.30
CA MET A 455 -11.32 -16.63 -19.53
C MET A 455 -11.99 -17.98 -19.85
N ILE A 456 -11.35 -19.11 -19.54
CA ILE A 456 -11.97 -20.44 -19.65
C ILE A 456 -13.26 -20.54 -18.83
N LYS A 457 -13.30 -19.93 -17.65
CA LYS A 457 -14.47 -19.93 -16.76
C LYS A 457 -15.56 -18.95 -17.18
N SER A 458 -15.33 -18.16 -18.23
CA SER A 458 -16.26 -17.14 -18.69
C SER A 458 -17.44 -17.75 -19.46
N PRO A 459 -18.58 -17.03 -19.60
CA PRO A 459 -19.70 -17.50 -20.41
C PRO A 459 -19.30 -17.82 -21.86
N ALA A 460 -19.93 -18.83 -22.47
CA ALA A 460 -19.65 -19.26 -23.84
C ALA A 460 -19.72 -18.11 -24.87
N GLY A 461 -20.66 -17.17 -24.69
CA GLY A 461 -20.86 -16.03 -25.59
C GLY A 461 -19.84 -14.89 -25.43
N GLN A 462 -18.94 -14.95 -24.44
CA GLN A 462 -17.98 -13.88 -24.20
C GLN A 462 -17.00 -13.75 -25.39
N PRO A 463 -16.81 -12.55 -25.97
CA PRO A 463 -15.95 -12.36 -27.15
C PRO A 463 -14.52 -12.90 -26.99
N GLY A 464 -13.89 -12.70 -25.82
CA GLY A 464 -12.58 -13.24 -25.51
C GLY A 464 -12.55 -14.77 -25.46
N LYS A 465 -13.63 -15.42 -24.98
CA LYS A 465 -13.75 -16.89 -24.96
C LYS A 465 -13.96 -17.45 -26.37
N GLN A 466 -14.72 -16.74 -27.20
CA GLN A 466 -14.86 -17.04 -28.63
C GLN A 466 -13.52 -16.91 -29.37
N GLU A 467 -12.73 -15.88 -29.05
CA GLU A 467 -11.39 -15.75 -29.61
C GLU A 467 -10.45 -16.86 -29.13
N PHE A 468 -10.60 -17.32 -27.88
CA PHE A 468 -9.84 -18.46 -27.39
C PHE A 468 -10.17 -19.72 -28.20
N ARG A 469 -11.45 -20.00 -28.43
CA ARG A 469 -11.87 -21.11 -29.28
C ARG A 469 -11.27 -21.02 -30.70
N ARG A 470 -11.23 -19.82 -31.29
CA ARG A 470 -10.59 -19.60 -32.61
C ARG A 470 -9.08 -19.77 -32.57
N PHE A 471 -8.41 -19.33 -31.49
CA PHE A 471 -6.99 -19.58 -31.27
C PHE A 471 -6.68 -21.07 -31.28
N LEU A 472 -7.46 -21.89 -30.55
CA LEU A 472 -7.28 -23.34 -30.50
C LEU A 472 -7.50 -24.00 -31.87
N GLU A 473 -8.51 -23.57 -32.62
CA GLU A 473 -8.75 -24.08 -33.98
C GLU A 473 -7.61 -23.73 -34.94
N ARG A 474 -7.11 -22.50 -34.92
CA ARG A 474 -5.96 -22.10 -35.74
C ARG A 474 -4.69 -22.86 -35.36
N ARG A 475 -4.47 -23.08 -34.07
CA ARG A 475 -3.31 -23.78 -33.50
C ARG A 475 -3.27 -25.25 -33.89
N TYR A 476 -4.39 -25.95 -33.73
CA TYR A 476 -4.44 -27.41 -33.83
C TYR A 476 -5.02 -27.94 -35.14
N ARG A 477 -5.76 -27.12 -35.88
CA ARG A 477 -6.44 -27.44 -37.16
C ARG A 477 -7.53 -28.52 -37.08
N THR A 478 -7.39 -29.50 -36.20
CA THR A 478 -8.35 -30.59 -35.97
C THR A 478 -8.60 -30.77 -34.47
N VAL A 479 -9.84 -31.10 -34.10
CA VAL A 479 -10.20 -31.35 -32.70
C VAL A 479 -9.43 -32.56 -32.12
N ALA A 480 -9.10 -33.55 -32.95
CA ALA A 480 -8.29 -34.70 -32.54
C ALA A 480 -6.88 -34.29 -32.10
N ALA A 481 -6.26 -33.30 -32.76
CA ALA A 481 -4.95 -32.78 -32.34
C ALA A 481 -5.05 -31.98 -31.04
N LEU A 482 -6.10 -31.15 -30.88
CA LEU A 482 -6.39 -30.45 -29.62
C LEU A 482 -6.58 -31.45 -28.47
N ASN A 483 -7.44 -32.45 -28.65
CA ASN A 483 -7.72 -33.48 -27.65
C ASN A 483 -6.45 -34.21 -27.20
N ARG A 484 -5.56 -34.58 -28.13
CA ARG A 484 -4.26 -35.18 -27.80
C ARG A 484 -3.36 -34.22 -27.02
N ALA A 485 -3.32 -32.95 -27.40
CA ALA A 485 -2.44 -31.98 -26.75
C ALA A 485 -2.92 -31.59 -25.37
N TRP A 486 -4.23 -31.44 -25.18
CA TRP A 486 -4.86 -30.97 -23.95
C TRP A 486 -5.30 -32.10 -23.01
N GLY A 487 -5.25 -33.36 -23.45
CA GLY A 487 -5.77 -34.49 -22.67
C GLY A 487 -7.29 -34.44 -22.51
N LYS A 488 -7.99 -33.96 -23.54
CA LYS A 488 -9.45 -33.74 -23.54
C LYS A 488 -10.14 -34.64 -24.58
N SER A 489 -11.47 -34.64 -24.57
CA SER A 489 -12.32 -35.47 -25.45
C SER A 489 -13.45 -34.67 -26.09
N TYR A 490 -13.12 -33.47 -26.61
CA TYR A 490 -14.07 -32.61 -27.30
C TYR A 490 -14.60 -33.26 -28.58
N SER A 491 -15.91 -33.16 -28.81
CA SER A 491 -16.58 -33.60 -30.05
C SER A 491 -16.32 -32.67 -31.24
N GLY A 492 -15.98 -31.41 -30.94
CA GLY A 492 -15.59 -30.36 -31.88
C GLY A 492 -15.01 -29.18 -31.12
N PHE A 493 -14.45 -28.18 -31.81
CA PHE A 493 -13.86 -27.01 -31.14
C PHE A 493 -14.88 -26.23 -30.29
N ASP A 494 -16.16 -26.21 -30.66
CA ASP A 494 -17.19 -25.51 -29.89
C ASP A 494 -17.47 -26.15 -28.53
N ALA A 495 -17.12 -27.43 -28.33
CA ALA A 495 -17.26 -28.08 -27.04
C ALA A 495 -16.38 -27.42 -25.95
N PHE A 496 -15.25 -26.80 -26.33
CA PHE A 496 -14.41 -26.01 -25.42
C PHE A 496 -15.18 -24.82 -24.80
N LEU A 497 -16.15 -24.22 -25.51
CA LEU A 497 -16.88 -23.05 -25.01
C LEU A 497 -17.68 -23.35 -23.72
N ASN A 498 -18.00 -24.63 -23.48
CA ASN A 498 -18.70 -25.10 -22.30
C ASN A 498 -17.78 -25.79 -21.29
N ASP A 499 -16.48 -25.85 -21.55
CA ASP A 499 -15.48 -26.37 -20.61
C ASP A 499 -14.96 -25.21 -19.75
N ASP A 500 -14.98 -25.40 -18.43
CA ASP A 500 -14.47 -24.46 -17.44
C ASP A 500 -13.22 -24.98 -16.72
N GLN A 501 -12.70 -26.15 -17.12
CA GLN A 501 -11.54 -26.80 -16.53
C GLN A 501 -10.30 -26.59 -17.41
N PRO A 502 -9.32 -25.77 -16.99
CA PRO A 502 -8.06 -25.59 -17.70
C PRO A 502 -7.32 -26.92 -17.93
N PRO A 503 -6.60 -27.10 -19.04
CA PRO A 503 -5.80 -28.30 -19.28
C PRO A 503 -4.58 -28.37 -18.35
N GLU A 504 -4.27 -29.56 -17.84
CA GLU A 504 -3.10 -29.77 -16.97
C GLU A 504 -1.82 -30.17 -17.75
N THR A 505 -1.97 -30.52 -19.03
CA THR A 505 -0.85 -30.94 -19.87
C THR A 505 0.14 -29.80 -20.12
N ALA A 506 1.41 -30.13 -20.36
CA ALA A 506 2.43 -29.14 -20.66
C ALA A 506 2.12 -28.31 -21.93
N ALA A 507 1.47 -28.92 -22.92
CA ALA A 507 1.03 -28.19 -24.11
C ALA A 507 -0.10 -27.21 -23.81
N GLY A 508 -1.11 -27.65 -23.05
CA GLY A 508 -2.21 -26.80 -22.61
C GLY A 508 -1.74 -25.62 -21.76
N LYS A 509 -0.83 -25.84 -20.81
CA LYS A 509 -0.22 -24.76 -20.01
C LYS A 509 0.47 -23.70 -20.88
N ARG A 510 1.26 -24.11 -21.88
CA ARG A 510 1.89 -23.16 -22.82
C ARG A 510 0.84 -22.38 -23.63
N ASP A 511 -0.22 -23.03 -24.08
CA ASP A 511 -1.30 -22.35 -24.79
C ASP A 511 -2.05 -21.35 -23.89
N LEU A 512 -2.22 -21.66 -22.60
CA LEU A 512 -2.81 -20.73 -21.62
C LEU A 512 -1.91 -19.50 -21.40
N GLU A 513 -0.59 -19.69 -21.30
CA GLU A 513 0.36 -18.59 -21.18
C GLU A 513 0.35 -17.69 -22.43
N GLU A 514 0.37 -18.29 -23.62
CA GLU A 514 0.30 -17.58 -24.89
C GLU A 514 -1.03 -16.82 -25.03
N PHE A 515 -2.16 -17.46 -24.72
CA PHE A 515 -3.46 -16.82 -24.84
C PHE A 515 -3.68 -15.73 -23.77
N SER A 516 -3.12 -15.88 -22.58
CA SER A 516 -3.11 -14.81 -21.57
C SER A 516 -2.40 -13.56 -22.10
N ARG A 517 -1.25 -13.74 -22.75
CA ARG A 517 -0.54 -12.65 -23.43
C ARG A 517 -1.39 -11.99 -24.52
N ILE A 518 -2.15 -12.78 -25.30
CA ILE A 518 -3.08 -12.24 -26.32
C ILE A 518 -4.18 -11.39 -25.69
N LEU A 519 -4.82 -11.87 -24.62
CA LEU A 519 -5.86 -11.12 -23.90
C LEU A 519 -5.33 -9.80 -23.35
N ILE A 520 -4.17 -9.84 -22.69
CA ILE A 520 -3.55 -8.67 -22.06
C ILE A 520 -3.10 -7.64 -23.11
N ARG A 521 -2.45 -8.10 -24.19
CA ARG A 521 -2.10 -7.23 -25.34
C ARG A 521 -3.34 -6.58 -25.93
N LYS A 522 -4.44 -7.32 -26.08
CA LYS A 522 -5.67 -6.76 -26.64
C LYS A 522 -6.29 -5.70 -25.72
N PHE A 523 -6.29 -5.93 -24.41
CA PHE A 523 -6.73 -4.93 -23.43
C PHE A 523 -5.91 -3.63 -23.53
N PHE A 524 -4.58 -3.73 -23.53
CA PHE A 524 -3.71 -2.55 -23.64
C PHE A 524 -3.81 -1.85 -24.99
N ALA A 525 -3.92 -2.61 -26.08
CA ALA A 525 -4.10 -2.06 -27.42
C ALA A 525 -5.38 -1.23 -27.52
N VAL A 526 -6.53 -1.79 -27.11
CA VAL A 526 -7.80 -1.06 -27.13
C VAL A 526 -7.73 0.18 -26.24
N SER A 527 -7.15 0.06 -25.05
CA SER A 527 -7.00 1.17 -24.12
C SER A 527 -6.18 2.31 -24.73
N ARG A 528 -4.98 2.02 -25.24
CA ARG A 528 -4.10 3.00 -25.91
C ARG A 528 -4.78 3.60 -27.14
N ASP A 529 -5.35 2.78 -28.01
CA ASP A 529 -5.89 3.25 -29.29
C ASP A 529 -7.08 4.19 -29.08
N VAL A 530 -7.94 3.91 -28.10
CA VAL A 530 -9.02 4.82 -27.70
C VAL A 530 -8.45 6.12 -27.15
N LEU A 531 -7.48 6.06 -26.22
CA LEU A 531 -6.86 7.24 -25.64
C LEU A 531 -6.19 8.11 -26.71
N LYS A 532 -5.37 7.54 -27.60
CA LYS A 532 -4.66 8.31 -28.64
C LYS A 532 -5.59 8.85 -29.73
N ALA A 533 -6.72 8.21 -29.97
CA ALA A 533 -7.72 8.73 -30.90
C ALA A 533 -8.47 9.96 -30.34
N VAL A 534 -8.72 9.99 -29.02
CA VAL A 534 -9.54 11.03 -28.37
C VAL A 534 -8.70 12.14 -27.72
N ALA A 535 -7.54 11.78 -27.17
CA ALA A 535 -6.63 12.62 -26.39
C ALA A 535 -5.16 12.46 -26.87
N PRO A 536 -4.85 12.76 -28.15
CA PRO A 536 -3.57 12.41 -28.78
C PRO A 536 -2.34 13.04 -28.11
N ASN A 537 -2.50 14.21 -27.47
CA ASN A 537 -1.41 14.96 -26.86
C ASN A 537 -1.08 14.53 -25.41
N HIS A 538 -1.85 13.61 -24.84
CA HIS A 538 -1.72 13.22 -23.44
C HIS A 538 -1.06 11.84 -23.27
N LEU A 539 -0.42 11.65 -22.12
CA LEU A 539 0.26 10.40 -21.77
C LEU A 539 -0.77 9.31 -21.42
N PHE A 540 -0.56 8.11 -21.95
CA PHE A 540 -1.16 6.90 -21.40
C PHE A 540 -0.26 6.38 -20.27
N LEU A 541 -0.77 6.49 -19.04
CA LEU A 541 -0.05 6.22 -17.81
C LEU A 541 -0.19 4.77 -17.33
N GLY A 542 -0.75 3.87 -18.14
CA GLY A 542 -0.92 2.46 -17.78
C GLY A 542 -2.12 2.18 -16.86
N SER A 543 -2.01 1.14 -16.03
CA SER A 543 -3.13 0.51 -15.30
C SER A 543 -2.87 0.29 -13.80
N ARG A 544 -1.95 1.07 -13.22
CA ARG A 544 -1.64 1.13 -11.78
C ARG A 544 -1.44 -0.26 -11.18
N PHE A 545 -0.38 -0.94 -11.62
CA PHE A 545 -0.11 -2.31 -11.24
C PHE A 545 0.17 -2.40 -9.73
N GLN A 546 -0.58 -3.25 -9.03
CA GLN A 546 -0.31 -3.53 -7.62
C GLN A 546 1.00 -4.30 -7.51
N MET A 547 1.98 -3.71 -6.82
CA MET A 547 3.21 -4.38 -6.46
C MET A 547 2.98 -5.11 -5.14
N SER A 548 2.57 -6.37 -5.21
CA SER A 548 2.42 -7.22 -4.03
C SER A 548 3.59 -8.19 -3.90
N ALA A 549 3.67 -8.82 -2.73
CA ALA A 549 4.60 -9.87 -2.39
C ALA A 549 4.56 -11.05 -3.37
N GLY A 550 5.40 -11.01 -4.41
CA GLY A 550 5.53 -12.10 -5.39
C GLY A 550 5.05 -11.78 -6.81
N ALA A 551 4.43 -10.62 -7.05
CA ALA A 551 3.92 -10.27 -8.38
C ALA A 551 4.35 -8.86 -8.79
N ALA A 552 5.60 -8.73 -9.27
CA ALA A 552 6.00 -7.56 -10.07
C ALA A 552 5.40 -7.56 -11.48
N TYR A 553 4.61 -8.60 -11.79
CA TYR A 553 4.10 -8.90 -13.13
C TYR A 553 5.20 -8.83 -14.19
N ASP A 554 6.42 -9.27 -13.83
CA ASP A 554 7.58 -9.24 -14.73
C ASP A 554 7.33 -9.98 -16.05
N PHE A 555 6.43 -10.97 -16.06
CA PHE A 555 6.00 -11.68 -17.27
C PHE A 555 5.19 -10.82 -18.24
N LEU A 556 4.82 -9.59 -17.87
CA LEU A 556 4.15 -8.60 -18.69
C LEU A 556 5.05 -7.43 -19.05
N ALA A 557 6.25 -7.37 -18.45
CA ALA A 557 7.05 -6.16 -18.40
C ALA A 557 7.50 -5.69 -19.79
N GLU A 558 7.77 -6.64 -20.69
CA GLU A 558 8.11 -6.37 -22.09
C GLU A 558 6.97 -5.77 -22.91
N LEU A 559 5.72 -5.88 -22.45
CA LEU A 559 4.56 -5.30 -23.15
C LEU A 559 4.47 -3.79 -22.93
N PHE A 560 5.01 -3.27 -21.84
CA PHE A 560 4.71 -1.91 -21.39
C PHE A 560 5.16 -0.83 -22.38
N PRO A 561 6.36 -0.87 -22.97
CA PRO A 561 6.78 0.14 -23.93
C PRO A 561 5.97 0.15 -25.23
N GLU A 562 5.27 -0.93 -25.56
CA GLU A 562 4.41 -0.98 -26.75
C GLU A 562 3.12 -0.15 -26.55
N TYR A 563 2.66 0.01 -25.31
CA TYR A 563 1.34 0.58 -25.02
C TYR A 563 1.40 1.82 -24.15
N CYS A 564 2.23 1.84 -23.12
CA CYS A 564 2.26 2.90 -22.11
C CYS A 564 3.36 3.92 -22.43
N ASP A 565 3.06 5.21 -22.26
CA ASP A 565 4.07 6.25 -22.27
C ASP A 565 4.84 6.30 -20.93
N VAL A 566 4.16 5.92 -19.83
CA VAL A 566 4.72 5.77 -18.48
C VAL A 566 4.14 4.52 -17.84
N ALA A 567 4.99 3.66 -17.26
CA ALA A 567 4.52 2.52 -16.48
C ALA A 567 4.14 2.95 -15.06
N SER A 568 2.99 2.51 -14.56
CA SER A 568 2.47 2.91 -13.24
C SER A 568 2.41 1.76 -12.25
N TYR A 569 2.92 1.95 -11.04
CA TYR A 569 2.88 0.94 -9.97
C TYR A 569 2.39 1.51 -8.64
N ASN A 570 1.51 0.79 -7.97
CA ASN A 570 1.17 1.02 -6.58
C ASN A 570 2.12 0.19 -5.70
N CYS A 571 2.88 0.84 -4.82
CA CYS A 571 4.01 0.21 -4.12
C CYS A 571 4.05 0.57 -2.63
N TYR A 572 3.57 -0.34 -1.80
CA TYR A 572 3.53 -0.20 -0.34
C TYR A 572 4.72 -0.92 0.32
N TRP A 573 5.93 -0.48 -0.01
CA TRP A 573 7.18 -0.91 0.64
C TRP A 573 7.75 0.20 1.54
N LEU A 574 8.97 0.04 2.07
CA LEU A 574 9.65 1.09 2.86
C LEU A 574 10.77 1.83 2.12
N GLY A 575 11.09 1.41 0.89
CA GLY A 575 12.07 2.11 0.04
C GLY A 575 12.07 1.57 -1.40
N LEU A 576 12.67 2.34 -2.30
CA LEU A 576 12.63 2.13 -3.75
C LEU A 576 14.03 2.10 -4.41
N ASP A 577 15.12 2.09 -3.63
CA ASP A 577 16.47 1.98 -4.20
C ASP A 577 16.68 0.65 -4.95
N HIS A 578 15.97 -0.41 -4.54
CA HIS A 578 15.98 -1.72 -5.22
C HIS A 578 14.75 -1.95 -6.09
N PHE A 579 13.91 -0.93 -6.28
CA PHE A 579 12.76 -1.03 -7.18
C PHE A 579 13.25 -1.13 -8.64
N ALA A 580 13.27 -2.36 -9.15
CA ALA A 580 13.80 -2.65 -10.46
C ALA A 580 12.95 -3.69 -11.21
N PRO A 581 11.66 -3.40 -11.53
CA PRO A 581 10.86 -4.31 -12.35
C PRO A 581 11.58 -4.58 -13.68
N GLN A 582 11.40 -5.79 -14.23
CA GLN A 582 12.06 -6.27 -15.46
C GLN A 582 11.49 -5.64 -16.74
N ILE A 583 10.99 -4.41 -16.65
CA ILE A 583 10.52 -3.62 -17.79
C ILE A 583 11.73 -3.07 -18.56
N PRO A 584 11.61 -2.91 -19.89
CA PRO A 584 12.60 -2.18 -20.69
C PRO A 584 12.82 -0.75 -20.16
N ASP A 585 13.88 -0.08 -20.61
CA ASP A 585 14.22 1.27 -20.16
C ASP A 585 13.14 2.29 -20.56
N MET A 586 12.24 2.59 -19.62
CA MET A 586 11.12 3.50 -19.79
C MET A 586 10.82 4.23 -18.47
N PRO A 587 10.13 5.38 -18.51
CA PRO A 587 9.74 6.09 -17.30
C PRO A 587 8.69 5.31 -16.50
N VAL A 588 8.83 5.37 -15.18
CA VAL A 588 7.94 4.73 -14.20
C VAL A 588 7.35 5.77 -13.26
N MET A 589 6.10 5.62 -12.87
CA MET A 589 5.48 6.42 -11.81
C MET A 589 5.03 5.51 -10.67
N ILE A 590 5.37 5.89 -9.43
CA ILE A 590 4.78 5.27 -8.24
C ILE A 590 3.45 5.96 -7.99
N THR A 591 2.36 5.26 -8.26
CA THR A 591 1.04 5.85 -8.37
C THR A 591 0.21 5.71 -7.11
N GLU A 592 0.66 4.91 -6.15
CA GLU A 592 0.29 4.90 -4.74
C GLU A 592 1.46 4.46 -3.89
N PHE A 593 1.60 5.11 -2.74
CA PHE A 593 2.35 4.62 -1.61
C PHE A 593 1.83 5.37 -0.38
N SER A 594 2.12 4.85 0.81
CA SER A 594 1.87 5.53 2.07
C SER A 594 2.83 4.99 3.12
N VAL A 595 3.13 5.77 4.15
CA VAL A 595 3.81 5.24 5.34
C VAL A 595 2.96 5.61 6.54
N GLY A 596 2.31 4.61 7.12
CA GLY A 596 1.57 4.68 8.36
C GLY A 596 2.49 4.76 9.57
N GLY A 597 2.09 5.53 10.57
CA GLY A 597 2.79 5.60 11.86
C GLY A 597 2.27 4.56 12.84
N ALA A 598 3.14 3.98 13.66
CA ALA A 598 2.72 3.04 14.71
C ALA A 598 2.02 3.75 15.89
N PHE A 599 2.29 5.03 16.11
CA PHE A 599 1.44 5.88 16.94
C PHE A 599 0.18 6.26 16.15
N THR A 600 -0.91 5.54 16.39
CA THR A 600 -2.09 5.57 15.52
C THR A 600 -3.07 6.71 15.78
N ARG A 601 -2.85 7.55 16.82
CA ARG A 601 -3.77 8.64 17.19
C ARG A 601 -5.24 8.18 17.27
N GLY A 602 -5.45 7.04 17.92
CA GLY A 602 -6.78 6.46 18.11
C GLY A 602 -7.30 5.60 16.95
N LEU A 603 -6.62 5.54 15.80
CA LEU A 603 -6.98 4.62 14.71
C LEU A 603 -6.55 3.18 15.03
N PHE A 604 -7.31 2.21 14.55
CA PHE A 604 -7.09 0.79 14.88
C PHE A 604 -6.18 0.06 13.90
N TYR A 605 -5.78 0.73 12.82
CA TYR A 605 -4.86 0.17 11.84
C TYR A 605 -3.86 1.24 11.37
N SER A 606 -2.57 0.91 11.38
CA SER A 606 -1.51 1.86 11.03
C SER A 606 -1.42 2.13 9.53
N GLY A 607 -1.66 1.13 8.67
CA GLY A 607 -1.57 1.28 7.21
C GLY A 607 -1.03 0.04 6.49
N LEU A 608 -0.87 0.17 5.16
CA LEU A 608 -0.32 -0.89 4.29
C LEU A 608 1.22 -0.99 4.34
N SER A 609 1.89 0.08 4.73
CA SER A 609 3.31 0.09 5.10
C SER A 609 3.45 0.86 6.39
N VAL A 610 4.13 0.29 7.38
CA VAL A 610 4.20 0.88 8.72
C VAL A 610 5.65 1.13 9.09
N SER A 611 5.99 2.37 9.40
CA SER A 611 7.32 2.73 9.87
C SER A 611 7.29 3.98 10.73
N GLY A 612 8.12 3.95 11.77
CA GLY A 612 8.21 5.00 12.77
C GLY A 612 7.15 4.85 13.85
N PHE A 613 7.61 4.76 15.09
CA PHE A 613 6.74 4.76 16.26
C PHE A 613 6.41 6.18 16.70
N THR A 614 7.36 7.13 16.62
CA THR A 614 7.07 8.56 16.83
C THR A 614 6.75 9.29 15.53
N PRO A 615 6.08 10.46 15.59
CA PRO A 615 5.93 11.37 14.44
C PRO A 615 7.25 11.65 13.72
N GLU A 616 8.34 11.91 14.44
CA GLU A 616 9.66 12.21 13.85
C GLU A 616 10.23 11.02 13.09
N GLU A 617 10.06 9.79 13.60
CA GLU A 617 10.50 8.60 12.89
C GLU A 617 9.67 8.35 11.63
N ARG A 618 8.36 8.60 11.68
CA ARG A 618 7.49 8.53 10.50
C ARG A 618 7.88 9.56 9.45
N LYS A 619 8.17 10.81 9.87
CA LYS A 619 8.70 11.88 8.99
C LYS A 619 9.96 11.40 8.25
N GLU A 620 10.90 10.83 9.00
CA GLU A 620 12.16 10.35 8.45
C GLU A 620 11.96 9.16 7.50
N ALA A 621 11.07 8.23 7.83
CA ALA A 621 10.71 7.12 6.94
C ALA A 621 10.10 7.63 5.61
N LEU A 622 9.20 8.62 5.67
CA LEU A 622 8.63 9.26 4.47
C LEU A 622 9.70 9.94 3.61
N LYS A 623 10.60 10.71 4.24
CA LYS A 623 11.72 11.35 3.52
C LYS A 623 12.58 10.33 2.81
N ARG A 624 12.93 9.22 3.47
CA ARG A 624 13.71 8.13 2.87
C ARG A 624 13.01 7.48 1.69
N TYR A 625 11.71 7.26 1.81
CA TYR A 625 10.91 6.70 0.73
C TYR A 625 10.96 7.61 -0.51
N TYR A 626 10.70 8.91 -0.34
CA TYR A 626 10.83 9.89 -1.42
C TYR A 626 12.24 9.96 -2.00
N GLU A 627 13.27 10.07 -1.16
CA GLU A 627 14.65 10.19 -1.62
C GLU A 627 15.11 8.93 -2.38
N SER A 628 14.66 7.74 -1.98
CA SER A 628 14.94 6.49 -2.69
C SER A 628 14.35 6.50 -4.11
N ALA A 629 13.16 7.06 -4.30
CA ALA A 629 12.59 7.23 -5.63
C ALA A 629 13.35 8.27 -6.46
N LEU A 630 13.77 9.38 -5.84
CA LEU A 630 14.52 10.42 -6.51
C LEU A 630 15.89 9.92 -7.00
N ARG A 631 16.53 8.98 -6.28
CA ARG A 631 17.77 8.32 -6.73
C ARG A 631 17.53 7.36 -7.91
N ASN A 632 16.37 6.70 -7.96
CA ASN A 632 16.04 5.72 -8.99
C ASN A 632 15.92 6.38 -10.39
N PRO A 633 16.72 5.96 -11.39
CA PRO A 633 16.80 6.65 -12.69
C PRO A 633 15.52 6.57 -13.54
N ARG A 634 14.58 5.68 -13.21
CA ARG A 634 13.35 5.49 -13.99
C ARG A 634 12.14 6.17 -13.39
N ILE A 635 12.12 6.44 -12.08
CA ILE A 635 10.93 6.98 -11.43
C ILE A 635 10.78 8.48 -11.74
N VAL A 636 9.64 8.88 -12.29
CA VAL A 636 9.33 10.26 -12.70
C VAL A 636 8.27 10.94 -11.82
N GLY A 637 7.70 10.23 -10.86
CA GLY A 637 6.68 10.75 -9.98
C GLY A 637 6.24 9.78 -8.89
N MET A 638 5.63 10.33 -7.85
CA MET A 638 5.14 9.64 -6.67
C MET A 638 3.84 10.27 -6.19
N HIS A 639 2.77 9.48 -6.10
CA HIS A 639 1.47 9.93 -5.60
C HIS A 639 1.14 9.28 -4.26
N TYR A 640 1.07 10.10 -3.21
CA TYR A 640 0.77 9.66 -1.85
C TYR A 640 -0.71 9.26 -1.73
N PHE A 641 -0.96 8.07 -1.17
CA PHE A 641 -2.29 7.61 -0.81
C PHE A 641 -2.45 7.78 0.70
N CYS A 642 -3.28 8.68 1.20
CA CYS A 642 -4.16 9.62 0.49
C CYS A 642 -4.36 10.91 1.31
N LEU A 643 -5.27 11.79 0.88
CA LEU A 643 -5.47 13.08 1.54
C LEU A 643 -5.87 12.93 3.02
N LEU A 644 -6.76 11.99 3.35
CA LEU A 644 -7.39 11.89 4.67
C LEU A 644 -7.09 10.53 5.30
N ASP A 645 -6.95 10.51 6.63
CA ASP A 645 -7.09 9.28 7.41
C ASP A 645 -8.44 8.65 7.09
N GLN A 646 -8.45 7.32 7.07
CA GLN A 646 -9.66 6.60 6.76
C GLN A 646 -10.61 6.57 7.96
N PRO A 647 -11.92 6.36 7.73
CA PRO A 647 -12.90 6.33 8.81
C PRO A 647 -12.52 5.29 9.86
N LEU A 648 -12.54 5.69 11.14
CA LEU A 648 -12.20 4.81 12.27
C LEU A 648 -12.94 3.47 12.23
N CYS A 649 -14.21 3.51 11.82
CA CYS A 649 -15.09 2.35 11.74
C CYS A 649 -15.04 1.60 10.40
N GLY A 650 -14.06 1.87 9.53
CA GLY A 650 -13.89 1.19 8.24
C GLY A 650 -14.65 1.85 7.10
N ARG A 651 -13.99 2.06 5.97
CA ARG A 651 -14.61 2.58 4.74
C ARG A 651 -15.72 1.64 4.25
N PRO A 652 -16.84 2.16 3.72
CA PRO A 652 -17.89 1.31 3.13
C PRO A 652 -17.33 0.45 2.00
N GLY A 653 -17.78 -0.80 1.95
CA GLY A 653 -17.44 -1.76 0.89
C GLY A 653 -16.26 -2.67 1.20
N ASP A 654 -15.21 -2.18 1.87
CA ASP A 654 -14.01 -2.98 2.19
C ASP A 654 -13.50 -2.87 3.62
N GLY A 655 -13.95 -1.90 4.42
CA GLY A 655 -13.65 -1.85 5.85
C GLY A 655 -12.29 -1.28 6.22
N GLU A 656 -11.58 -0.65 5.27
CA GLU A 656 -10.28 -0.03 5.55
C GLU A 656 -10.39 1.15 6.56
N ASN A 657 -9.56 1.17 7.60
CA ASN A 657 -9.56 2.18 8.68
C ASN A 657 -8.15 2.61 9.12
N MET A 658 -7.32 3.00 8.15
CA MET A 658 -5.89 3.25 8.30
C MET A 658 -5.48 4.69 8.71
N ASN A 659 -4.41 4.79 9.51
CA ASN A 659 -3.64 6.02 9.89
C ASN A 659 -2.59 6.41 8.84
N LEU A 660 -3.04 6.74 7.64
CA LEU A 660 -2.15 7.03 6.51
C LEU A 660 -2.38 8.40 5.87
N GLY A 661 -3.33 9.20 6.33
CA GLY A 661 -3.68 10.49 5.73
C GLY A 661 -2.58 11.54 5.82
N ILE A 662 -2.71 12.57 4.96
CA ILE A 662 -2.03 13.86 5.13
C ILE A 662 -2.79 14.73 6.13
N LEU A 663 -4.10 14.54 6.18
CA LEU A 663 -5.04 15.12 7.14
C LEU A 663 -5.60 14.01 8.04
N ASP A 664 -5.82 14.33 9.31
CA ASP A 664 -6.51 13.42 10.23
C ASP A 664 -8.03 13.37 9.98
N SER A 665 -8.77 12.56 10.75
CA SER A 665 -10.22 12.42 10.63
C SER A 665 -10.99 13.74 10.84
N THR A 666 -10.37 14.72 11.50
CA THR A 666 -10.93 16.06 11.75
C THR A 666 -10.50 17.09 10.69
N SER A 667 -9.88 16.65 9.59
CA SER A 667 -9.34 17.49 8.52
C SER A 667 -8.19 18.41 8.92
N ARG A 668 -7.47 18.08 10.01
CA ARG A 668 -6.28 18.81 10.44
C ARG A 668 -5.01 18.22 9.82
N PRO A 669 -4.04 19.04 9.40
CA PRO A 669 -2.81 18.53 8.83
C PRO A 669 -1.99 17.72 9.83
N ILE A 670 -1.44 16.61 9.37
CA ILE A 670 -0.48 15.79 10.12
C ILE A 670 0.92 16.38 9.86
N PRO A 671 1.56 17.03 10.85
CA PRO A 671 2.79 17.80 10.63
C PRO A 671 3.92 16.94 10.08
N GLU A 672 4.13 15.74 10.62
CA GLU A 672 5.22 14.87 10.18
C GLU A 672 5.10 14.44 8.72
N VAL A 673 3.88 14.34 8.19
CA VAL A 673 3.63 14.01 6.77
C VAL A 673 3.80 15.25 5.90
N THR A 674 3.16 16.35 6.26
CA THR A 674 3.17 17.60 5.47
C THR A 674 4.56 18.23 5.40
N GLU A 675 5.32 18.23 6.49
CA GLU A 675 6.68 18.72 6.51
C GLU A 675 7.63 17.84 5.70
N ALA A 676 7.50 16.50 5.77
CA ALA A 676 8.28 15.59 4.94
C ALA A 676 8.07 15.88 3.45
N ILE A 677 6.81 16.01 3.01
CA ILE A 677 6.47 16.31 1.61
C ILE A 677 7.07 17.66 1.21
N ARG A 678 6.95 18.69 2.06
CA ARG A 678 7.48 20.03 1.77
C ARG A 678 9.00 20.04 1.63
N GLU A 679 9.72 19.41 2.56
CA GLU A 679 11.18 19.33 2.50
C GLU A 679 11.67 18.59 1.24
N ILE A 680 10.93 17.58 0.78
CA ILE A 680 11.23 16.88 -0.48
C ILE A 680 10.93 17.78 -1.68
N ALA A 681 9.78 18.44 -1.70
CA ALA A 681 9.32 19.27 -2.81
C ALA A 681 10.29 20.40 -3.17
N GLU A 682 10.89 21.03 -2.16
CA GLU A 682 11.87 22.11 -2.35
C GLU A 682 13.18 21.65 -2.98
N LYS A 683 13.51 20.35 -2.90
CA LYS A 683 14.79 19.81 -3.39
C LYS A 683 14.67 18.71 -4.44
N ALA A 684 13.46 18.26 -4.80
CA ALA A 684 13.25 17.03 -5.57
C ALA A 684 14.04 16.96 -6.88
N VAL A 685 13.83 17.94 -7.79
CA VAL A 685 14.53 17.98 -9.08
C VAL A 685 16.03 18.25 -8.92
N PRO A 686 16.49 19.25 -8.13
CA PRO A 686 17.91 19.44 -7.86
C PRO A 686 18.61 18.20 -7.29
N TYR A 687 17.97 17.51 -6.34
CA TYR A 687 18.50 16.29 -5.73
C TYR A 687 18.70 15.19 -6.77
N ARG A 688 17.70 14.99 -7.63
CA ARG A 688 17.71 14.00 -8.71
C ARG A 688 18.72 14.32 -9.82
N MET A 689 18.97 15.59 -10.11
CA MET A 689 19.97 15.99 -11.11
C MET A 689 21.41 15.74 -10.63
N ASN A 690 21.66 15.82 -9.32
CA ASN A 690 23.00 15.78 -8.73
C ASN A 690 23.45 14.42 -8.18
N ARG A 691 22.58 13.41 -8.19
CA ARG A 691 22.81 12.03 -7.74
C ARG A 691 22.06 11.10 -8.67
#